data_AF-A0A8H5UM03-F1
#
_entry.id   AF-A0A8H5UM03-F1
#
_cell.length_a   1.000
_cell.length_b   1.000
_cell.length_c   1.000
_cell.angle_alpha   90.00
_cell.angle_beta   90.00
_cell.angle_gamma   90.00
#
_symmetry.space_group_name_H-M   'P 1'
#
loop_
_entity.id
_entity.type
_entity.pdbx_description
1 polymer ?
#
loop_
_entity_poly.entity_id
_entity_poly.type
_entity_poly.pdbx_seq_one_letter_code
_entity_poly.pdbx_strand_id
1 'polypeptide(L)'
;MSATPMVNPHHFKVKAAADAFIADYLKMDKHEAAKNRKADFCFCASAMAPHADAEALRTMVDWLNWIFYFDDDFDEGQLDRDPVAAEKEIRHTLAVLEDGSEIPDREQHPLRYLFRTIWDRVKERAYPDVQKQFKITHKRYLDGLLHQVEATRDGNGQPRTEEDYIRMRRRTVGGYPCISLIAYAHNVNLSQEAFEHPSVQECIAVGCDLAWIHNDIVSYKKDVKSGIEHNFVTVLKKNGFTTQQAMDRAGELQDECYRRWYLALASMPVWAIAGGGIAGLITAIALLKHPNVNVQVYERAPEFKEIGASIALGPNGLRTLDRLGVENALAEGFAQRQKSGYPMIYRHWKTGEVIDYDVHSTVHSEKHATARFHRAHLHQALLENLPEGVVHLGKTTVDVKADPDEGATLHFEDGTTATADVVIGADGLRSKVRKTFVPEHELHWTGWVAFRAVFDADRLKDVEYPEDAAHWAGHETTFFHSHLGKGLFTIVGGYHADPKDPKSPGKDAKWDEDGSVEEFKRLYQHWNPTIRAFIDATPYVKLFPNYAGAALDTWSFSNRVALVGDAAHTRGGSFAAGGSLAIDDAYALYRSLDHVWPPSSAQTGKPTKAQLAQVFELYEATRKPHLDKLLGIVHKNISGQKSNIDRATTETDEQLIRRVKERMNPSWISEHDVVAAFERAVERIEGEQKTGEEPRARL
;
A
#
# COMPACT_ATOMS: atom_id res chain seq x y z
N MET A 1 4.16 27.97 7.77
CA MET A 1 5.52 28.23 7.23
C MET A 1 5.56 27.75 5.79
N SER A 2 5.85 28.61 4.82
CA SER A 2 5.96 28.19 3.40
C SER A 2 7.27 27.43 3.20
N ALA A 3 7.20 26.15 2.81
CA ALA A 3 8.38 25.41 2.37
C ALA A 3 8.85 25.91 1.00
N THR A 4 10.14 25.80 0.71
CA THR A 4 10.66 26.04 -0.64
C THR A 4 10.03 25.02 -1.60
N PRO A 5 9.40 25.45 -2.71
CA PRO A 5 8.79 24.52 -3.65
C PRO A 5 9.86 23.63 -4.28
N MET A 6 9.56 22.34 -4.39
CA MET A 6 10.41 21.37 -5.07
C MET A 6 10.37 21.64 -6.57
N VAL A 7 11.54 21.73 -7.20
CA VAL A 7 11.67 21.97 -8.63
C VAL A 7 11.99 20.67 -9.34
N ASN A 8 11.24 20.36 -10.39
CA ASN A 8 11.41 19.15 -11.19
C ASN A 8 12.83 19.08 -11.79
N PRO A 9 13.52 17.92 -11.73
CA PRO A 9 14.88 17.76 -12.28
C PRO A 9 15.01 18.12 -13.77
N HIS A 10 13.92 18.05 -14.53
CA HIS A 10 13.89 18.35 -15.96
C HIS A 10 13.58 19.81 -16.28
N HIS A 11 13.36 20.67 -15.27
CA HIS A 11 12.94 22.06 -15.44
C HIS A 11 13.76 22.82 -16.49
N PHE A 12 15.08 22.88 -16.35
CA PHE A 12 15.91 23.69 -17.26
C PHE A 12 15.84 23.23 -18.72
N LYS A 13 15.81 21.92 -18.95
CA LYS A 13 15.71 21.33 -20.29
C LYS A 13 14.35 21.60 -20.91
N VAL A 14 13.28 21.34 -20.16
CA VAL A 14 11.91 21.50 -20.64
C VAL A 14 11.57 22.97 -20.85
N LYS A 15 11.99 23.86 -19.93
CA LYS A 15 11.80 25.31 -20.03
C LYS A 15 12.36 25.87 -21.32
N ALA A 16 13.63 25.61 -21.62
CA ALA A 16 14.28 26.14 -22.82
C ALA A 16 13.55 25.71 -24.09
N ALA A 17 13.12 24.44 -24.17
CA ALA A 17 12.38 23.92 -25.31
C ALA A 17 10.95 24.47 -25.39
N ALA A 18 10.27 24.67 -24.26
CA ALA A 18 8.90 25.18 -24.22
C ALA A 18 8.82 26.66 -24.57
N ASP A 19 9.72 27.47 -23.99
CA ASP A 19 9.81 28.91 -24.25
C ASP A 19 10.13 29.20 -25.73
N ALA A 20 11.04 28.42 -26.33
CA ALA A 20 11.36 28.54 -27.75
C ALA A 20 10.18 28.13 -28.65
N PHE A 21 9.52 27.02 -28.31
CA PHE A 21 8.36 26.54 -29.04
C PHE A 21 7.22 27.55 -29.03
N ILE A 22 6.81 28.05 -27.86
CA ILE A 22 5.61 28.90 -27.78
C ILE A 22 5.83 30.24 -28.45
N ALA A 23 7.05 30.79 -28.38
CA ALA A 23 7.41 32.03 -29.05
C ALA A 23 7.31 31.91 -30.59
N ASP A 24 7.79 30.81 -31.16
CA ASP A 24 7.64 30.51 -32.59
C ASP A 24 6.18 30.20 -32.95
N TYR A 25 5.52 29.37 -32.14
CA TYR A 25 4.17 28.87 -32.37
C TYR A 25 3.13 29.99 -32.42
N LEU A 26 3.20 30.97 -31.51
CA LEU A 26 2.32 32.14 -31.48
C LEU A 26 2.88 33.35 -32.23
N LYS A 27 4.02 33.21 -32.92
CA LYS A 27 4.69 34.29 -33.68
C LYS A 27 4.96 35.55 -32.83
N MET A 28 5.36 35.33 -31.57
CA MET A 28 5.58 36.40 -30.58
C MET A 28 6.72 37.32 -30.99
N ASP A 29 6.57 38.60 -30.68
CA ASP A 29 7.68 39.54 -30.79
C ASP A 29 8.72 39.34 -29.67
N LYS A 30 9.84 40.08 -29.74
CA LYS A 30 10.93 39.96 -28.75
C LYS A 30 10.49 40.34 -27.33
N HIS A 31 9.57 41.29 -27.19
CA HIS A 31 9.08 41.77 -25.92
C HIS A 31 8.11 40.76 -25.29
N GLU A 32 7.16 40.26 -26.06
CA GLU A 32 6.20 39.22 -25.66
C GLU A 32 6.93 37.93 -25.25
N ALA A 33 7.87 37.47 -26.07
CA ALA A 33 8.67 36.28 -25.76
C ALA A 33 9.52 36.48 -24.48
N ALA A 34 10.02 37.69 -24.22
CA ALA A 34 10.74 37.99 -22.98
C ALA A 34 9.83 38.01 -21.76
N LYS A 35 8.60 38.53 -21.90
CA LYS A 35 7.56 38.51 -20.86
C LYS A 35 7.17 37.07 -20.51
N ASN A 36 6.90 36.23 -21.51
CA ASN A 36 6.55 34.82 -21.34
C ASN A 36 7.69 34.03 -20.65
N ARG A 37 8.95 34.19 -21.10
CA ARG A 37 10.12 33.58 -20.44
C ARG A 37 10.23 33.92 -18.95
N LYS A 38 9.90 35.16 -18.59
CA LYS A 38 9.95 35.68 -17.22
C LYS A 38 8.78 35.20 -16.36
N ALA A 39 7.62 34.90 -16.95
CA ALA A 39 6.47 34.32 -16.25
C ALA A 39 6.78 32.90 -15.74
N ASP A 40 7.64 32.19 -16.46
CA ASP A 40 8.19 30.88 -16.09
C ASP A 40 7.12 29.82 -15.76
N PHE A 41 6.28 29.52 -16.75
CA PHE A 41 5.28 28.45 -16.62
C PHE A 41 5.90 27.07 -16.39
N CYS A 42 7.17 26.86 -16.78
CA CYS A 42 7.86 25.62 -16.45
C CYS A 42 8.14 25.50 -14.94
N PHE A 43 8.46 26.60 -14.26
CA PHE A 43 8.56 26.61 -12.81
C PHE A 43 7.21 26.31 -12.14
N CYS A 44 6.11 26.91 -12.66
CA CYS A 44 4.77 26.62 -12.16
C CYS A 44 4.39 25.13 -12.32
N ALA A 45 4.57 24.55 -13.52
CA ALA A 45 4.36 23.12 -13.74
C ALA A 45 5.27 22.24 -12.86
N SER A 46 6.52 22.68 -12.63
CA SER A 46 7.46 21.98 -11.76
C SER A 46 6.98 21.92 -10.31
N ALA A 47 6.38 22.99 -9.80
CA ALA A 47 5.81 23.02 -8.46
C ALA A 47 4.53 22.18 -8.35
N MET A 48 3.74 22.08 -9.44
CA MET A 48 2.53 21.25 -9.48
C MET A 48 2.84 19.75 -9.57
N ALA A 49 3.87 19.36 -10.33
CA ALA A 49 4.25 17.96 -10.55
C ALA A 49 5.79 17.77 -10.48
N PRO A 50 6.37 17.86 -9.28
CA PRO A 50 7.84 17.89 -9.10
C PRO A 50 8.53 16.58 -9.49
N HIS A 51 7.80 15.46 -9.55
CA HIS A 51 8.32 14.15 -9.92
C HIS A 51 7.88 13.66 -11.30
N ALA A 52 7.19 14.49 -12.09
CA ALA A 52 6.80 14.13 -13.45
C ALA A 52 8.04 13.89 -14.33
N ASP A 53 7.96 12.94 -15.25
CA ASP A 53 8.98 12.80 -16.28
C ASP A 53 8.98 14.01 -17.25
N ALA A 54 10.02 14.10 -18.07
CA ALA A 54 10.22 15.23 -18.97
C ALA A 54 9.08 15.41 -19.99
N GLU A 55 8.42 14.34 -20.42
CA GLU A 55 7.33 14.40 -21.41
C GLU A 55 6.04 14.91 -20.76
N ALA A 56 5.67 14.32 -19.62
CA ALA A 56 4.55 14.76 -18.81
C ALA A 56 4.70 16.23 -18.40
N LEU A 57 5.89 16.62 -17.91
CA LEU A 57 6.18 18.01 -17.56
C LEU A 57 6.00 18.93 -18.77
N ARG A 58 6.49 18.53 -19.95
CA ARG A 58 6.35 19.33 -21.17
C ARG A 58 4.88 19.57 -21.54
N THR A 59 4.03 18.54 -21.46
CA THR A 59 2.59 18.68 -21.69
C THR A 59 1.93 19.64 -20.71
N MET A 60 2.32 19.62 -19.42
CA MET A 60 1.84 20.58 -18.44
C MET A 60 2.26 22.02 -18.77
N VAL A 61 3.50 22.24 -19.23
CA VAL A 61 3.95 23.58 -19.66
C VAL A 61 3.20 24.06 -20.89
N ASP A 62 2.95 23.19 -21.86
CA ASP A 62 2.17 23.54 -23.06
C ASP A 62 0.72 23.87 -22.67
N TRP A 63 0.13 23.17 -21.70
CA TRP A 63 -1.19 23.48 -21.15
C TRP A 63 -1.23 24.81 -20.40
N LEU A 64 -0.22 25.10 -19.57
CA LEU A 64 -0.13 26.41 -18.90
C LEU A 64 0.01 27.54 -19.93
N ASN A 65 0.82 27.36 -20.98
CA ASN A 65 0.86 28.32 -22.08
C ASN A 65 -0.53 28.47 -22.73
N TRP A 66 -1.22 27.36 -23.00
CA TRP A 66 -2.56 27.42 -23.58
C TRP A 66 -3.55 28.18 -22.69
N ILE A 67 -3.68 27.82 -21.41
CA ILE A 67 -4.73 28.38 -20.55
C ILE A 67 -4.56 29.88 -20.37
N PHE A 68 -3.34 30.39 -20.13
CA PHE A 68 -3.16 31.83 -19.91
C PHE A 68 -3.49 32.67 -21.16
N TYR A 69 -3.08 32.23 -22.36
CA TYR A 69 -3.46 32.94 -23.59
C TYR A 69 -4.92 32.78 -23.95
N PHE A 70 -5.53 31.64 -23.60
CA PHE A 70 -6.95 31.42 -23.79
C PHE A 70 -7.77 32.31 -22.84
N ASP A 71 -7.44 32.34 -21.56
CA ASP A 71 -8.09 33.14 -20.51
C ASP A 71 -8.00 34.65 -20.79
N ASP A 72 -6.83 35.14 -21.25
CA ASP A 72 -6.59 36.54 -21.60
C ASP A 72 -7.62 37.06 -22.64
N ASP A 73 -8.11 36.23 -23.57
CA ASP A 73 -9.10 36.65 -24.58
C ASP A 73 -10.52 36.83 -24.00
N PHE A 74 -10.83 36.13 -22.89
CA PHE A 74 -12.10 36.24 -22.14
C PHE A 74 -12.05 37.32 -21.06
N ASP A 75 -10.88 37.63 -20.50
CA ASP A 75 -10.71 38.62 -19.45
C ASP A 75 -10.47 40.05 -19.99
N GLU A 76 -9.61 40.19 -21.00
CA GLU A 76 -9.16 41.50 -21.53
C GLU A 76 -9.22 41.59 -23.06
N GLY A 77 -9.64 40.52 -23.75
CA GLY A 77 -9.61 40.40 -25.21
C GLY A 77 -10.94 40.63 -25.91
N GLN A 78 -11.12 39.98 -27.05
CA GLN A 78 -12.27 40.22 -27.94
C GLN A 78 -13.55 39.53 -27.46
N LEU A 79 -13.45 38.59 -26.52
CA LEU A 79 -14.58 37.81 -26.01
C LEU A 79 -15.14 38.36 -24.69
N ASP A 80 -14.50 39.37 -24.08
CA ASP A 80 -14.81 39.88 -22.73
C ASP A 80 -16.28 40.32 -22.53
N ARG A 81 -16.92 40.82 -23.60
CA ARG A 81 -18.29 41.38 -23.59
C ARG A 81 -19.19 40.81 -24.69
N ASP A 82 -18.74 39.79 -25.41
CA ASP A 82 -19.52 39.13 -26.47
C ASP A 82 -19.83 37.67 -26.07
N PRO A 83 -20.92 37.42 -25.32
CA PRO A 83 -21.26 36.08 -24.89
C PRO A 83 -21.62 35.14 -26.05
N VAL A 84 -22.07 35.67 -27.20
CA VAL A 84 -22.39 34.84 -28.36
C VAL A 84 -21.12 34.30 -29.00
N ALA A 85 -20.10 35.16 -29.16
CA ALA A 85 -18.79 34.75 -29.62
C ALA A 85 -18.10 33.81 -28.61
N ALA A 86 -18.15 34.16 -27.32
CA ALA A 86 -17.58 33.36 -26.24
C ALA A 86 -18.19 31.94 -26.18
N GLU A 87 -19.52 31.80 -26.22
CA GLU A 87 -20.19 30.51 -26.24
C GLU A 87 -19.78 29.68 -27.46
N LYS A 88 -19.63 30.32 -28.62
CA LYS A 88 -19.17 29.66 -29.85
C LYS A 88 -17.75 29.12 -29.72
N GLU A 89 -16.82 29.92 -29.19
CA GLU A 89 -15.43 29.49 -29.02
C GLU A 89 -15.30 28.38 -27.96
N ILE A 90 -16.04 28.47 -26.85
CA ILE A 90 -16.10 27.41 -25.83
C ILE A 90 -16.63 26.11 -26.43
N ARG A 91 -17.73 26.16 -27.19
CA ARG A 91 -18.31 24.97 -27.83
C ARG A 91 -17.33 24.28 -28.77
N HIS A 92 -16.62 25.06 -29.59
CA HIS A 92 -15.60 24.51 -30.49
C HIS A 92 -14.39 23.95 -29.73
N THR A 93 -13.99 24.59 -28.64
CA THR A 93 -12.89 24.12 -27.80
C THR A 93 -13.24 22.81 -27.09
N LEU A 94 -14.48 22.66 -26.62
CA LEU A 94 -14.95 21.39 -26.04
C LEU A 94 -15.08 20.27 -27.07
N ALA A 95 -15.50 20.59 -28.30
CA ALA A 95 -15.63 19.59 -29.37
C ALA A 95 -14.29 18.88 -29.67
N VAL A 96 -13.16 19.54 -29.46
CA VAL A 96 -11.80 18.97 -29.62
C VAL A 96 -11.57 17.72 -28.75
N LEU A 97 -12.28 17.61 -27.63
CA LEU A 97 -12.16 16.49 -26.70
C LEU A 97 -12.95 15.25 -27.14
N GLU A 98 -13.85 15.38 -28.12
CA GLU A 98 -14.67 14.27 -28.59
C GLU A 98 -13.95 13.37 -29.59
N ASP A 99 -14.29 12.08 -29.56
CA ASP A 99 -13.70 11.12 -30.48
C ASP A 99 -14.20 11.35 -31.91
N GLY A 100 -13.26 11.40 -32.86
CA GLY A 100 -13.57 11.68 -34.27
C GLY A 100 -13.88 13.15 -34.59
N SER A 101 -13.65 14.09 -33.65
CA SER A 101 -13.77 15.53 -33.90
C SER A 101 -12.83 15.99 -35.03
N GLU A 102 -13.26 16.96 -35.82
CA GLU A 102 -12.41 17.60 -36.83
C GLU A 102 -11.20 18.29 -36.18
N ILE A 103 -10.03 18.14 -36.79
CA ILE A 103 -8.79 18.77 -36.30
C ILE A 103 -8.85 20.27 -36.65
N PRO A 104 -8.76 21.19 -35.66
CA PRO A 104 -8.76 22.63 -35.94
C PRO A 104 -7.65 23.02 -36.92
N ASP A 105 -7.88 24.00 -37.79
CA ASP A 105 -6.79 24.54 -38.60
C ASP A 105 -5.80 25.32 -37.71
N ARG A 106 -4.51 24.99 -37.81
CA ARG A 106 -3.47 25.57 -36.96
C ARG A 106 -3.27 27.07 -37.17
N GLU A 107 -3.34 27.55 -38.42
CA GLU A 107 -3.08 28.95 -38.72
C GLU A 107 -4.28 29.83 -38.37
N GLN A 108 -5.50 29.30 -38.53
CA GLN A 108 -6.74 30.01 -38.20
C GLN A 108 -7.08 29.94 -36.71
N HIS A 109 -6.81 28.81 -36.06
CA HIS A 109 -7.22 28.53 -34.68
C HIS A 109 -6.06 27.92 -33.85
N PRO A 110 -4.95 28.66 -33.67
CA PRO A 110 -3.73 28.14 -33.07
C PRO A 110 -3.92 27.63 -31.63
N LEU A 111 -4.76 28.28 -30.81
CA LEU A 111 -5.00 27.85 -29.44
C LEU A 111 -5.83 26.57 -29.37
N ARG A 112 -6.88 26.42 -30.19
CA ARG A 112 -7.66 25.16 -30.29
C ARG A 112 -6.81 24.01 -30.81
N TYR A 113 -5.92 24.26 -31.76
CA TYR A 113 -4.97 23.23 -32.23
C TYR A 113 -3.97 22.81 -31.14
N LEU A 114 -3.47 23.78 -30.35
CA LEU A 114 -2.59 23.47 -29.22
C LEU A 114 -3.31 22.63 -28.17
N PHE A 115 -4.55 22.99 -27.84
CA PHE A 115 -5.39 22.22 -26.92
C PHE A 115 -5.66 20.80 -27.43
N ARG A 116 -5.89 20.63 -28.74
CA ARG A 116 -6.01 19.31 -29.36
C ARG A 116 -4.74 18.48 -29.17
N THR A 117 -3.58 19.07 -29.40
CA THR A 117 -2.29 18.41 -29.23
C THR A 117 -2.07 17.96 -27.79
N ILE A 118 -2.47 18.78 -26.80
CA ILE A 118 -2.43 18.42 -25.38
C ILE A 118 -3.36 17.23 -25.11
N TRP A 119 -4.59 17.28 -25.62
CA TRP A 119 -5.57 16.20 -25.45
C TRP A 119 -5.09 14.88 -26.05
N ASP A 120 -4.47 14.88 -27.23
CA ASP A 120 -3.93 13.67 -27.84
C ASP A 120 -2.85 13.01 -26.95
N ARG A 121 -1.97 13.81 -26.34
CA ARG A 121 -0.98 13.29 -25.37
C ARG A 121 -1.63 12.74 -24.11
N VAL A 122 -2.69 13.39 -23.61
CA VAL A 122 -3.46 12.89 -22.46
C VAL A 122 -4.14 11.57 -22.80
N LYS A 123 -4.75 11.43 -23.98
CA LYS A 123 -5.37 10.17 -24.44
C LYS A 123 -4.38 9.01 -24.57
N GLU A 124 -3.16 9.29 -25.02
CA GLU A 124 -2.14 8.26 -25.23
C GLU A 124 -1.64 7.68 -23.90
N ARG A 125 -1.54 8.51 -22.86
CA ARG A 125 -0.87 8.15 -21.61
C ARG A 125 -1.81 7.93 -20.43
N ALA A 126 -2.90 8.69 -20.29
CA ALA A 126 -3.77 8.64 -19.11
C ALA A 126 -4.73 7.44 -19.14
N TYR A 127 -5.08 6.94 -17.95
CA TYR A 127 -6.14 5.94 -17.77
C TYR A 127 -7.51 6.47 -18.23
N PRO A 128 -8.43 5.61 -18.69
CA PRO A 128 -9.74 6.04 -19.21
C PRO A 128 -10.56 6.93 -18.25
N ASP A 129 -10.54 6.63 -16.95
CA ASP A 129 -11.23 7.46 -15.95
C ASP A 129 -10.60 8.84 -15.80
N VAL A 130 -9.26 8.94 -15.88
CA VAL A 130 -8.55 10.22 -15.86
C VAL A 130 -8.84 11.03 -17.13
N GLN A 131 -8.94 10.37 -18.29
CA GLN A 131 -9.38 11.02 -19.54
C GLN A 131 -10.80 11.60 -19.40
N LYS A 132 -11.72 10.87 -18.77
CA LYS A 132 -13.08 11.35 -18.47
C LYS A 132 -13.05 12.55 -17.50
N GLN A 133 -12.25 12.48 -16.44
CA GLN A 133 -12.07 13.59 -15.49
C GLN A 133 -11.49 14.84 -16.15
N PHE A 134 -10.54 14.69 -17.08
CA PHE A 134 -10.01 15.79 -17.88
C PHE A 134 -11.12 16.53 -18.62
N LYS A 135 -12.01 15.80 -19.31
CA LYS A 135 -13.18 16.38 -19.99
C LYS A 135 -14.11 17.11 -19.02
N ILE A 136 -14.45 16.48 -17.89
CA ILE A 136 -15.37 17.05 -16.88
C ILE A 136 -14.81 18.35 -16.30
N THR A 137 -13.54 18.35 -15.89
CA THR A 137 -12.91 19.50 -15.24
C THR A 137 -12.69 20.67 -16.19
N HIS A 138 -12.33 20.41 -17.46
CA HIS A 138 -12.21 21.45 -18.48
C HIS A 138 -13.57 22.04 -18.86
N LYS A 139 -14.60 21.20 -19.03
CA LYS A 139 -15.97 21.70 -19.25
C LYS A 139 -16.42 22.62 -18.14
N ARG A 140 -16.20 22.22 -16.88
CA ARG A 140 -16.55 23.04 -15.71
C ARG A 140 -15.87 24.42 -15.74
N TYR A 141 -14.58 24.47 -16.09
CA TYR A 141 -13.84 25.72 -16.19
C TYR A 141 -14.36 26.61 -17.32
N LEU A 142 -14.55 26.05 -18.52
CA LEU A 142 -15.04 26.80 -19.69
C LEU A 142 -16.47 27.32 -19.48
N ASP A 143 -17.37 26.52 -18.89
CA ASP A 143 -18.70 26.97 -18.49
C ASP A 143 -18.64 28.15 -17.48
N GLY A 144 -17.60 28.16 -16.62
CA GLY A 144 -17.31 29.25 -15.69
C GLY A 144 -16.93 30.55 -16.39
N LEU A 145 -16.09 30.49 -17.44
CA LEU A 145 -15.72 31.65 -18.25
C LEU A 145 -16.93 32.26 -18.96
N LEU A 146 -17.79 31.43 -19.56
CA LEU A 146 -19.00 31.92 -20.21
C LEU A 146 -19.89 32.68 -19.23
N HIS A 147 -20.07 32.12 -18.03
CA HIS A 147 -20.87 32.78 -16.99
C HIS A 147 -20.29 34.13 -16.57
N GLN A 148 -18.95 34.28 -16.54
CA GLN A 148 -18.28 35.56 -16.26
C GLN A 148 -18.53 36.59 -17.37
N VAL A 149 -18.46 36.19 -18.64
CA VAL A 149 -18.75 37.06 -19.78
C VAL A 149 -20.21 37.52 -19.76
N GLU A 150 -21.15 36.60 -19.52
CA GLU A 150 -22.58 36.90 -19.40
C GLU A 150 -22.85 37.91 -18.27
N ALA A 151 -22.26 37.69 -17.09
CA ALA A 151 -22.43 38.57 -15.95
C ALA A 151 -21.85 39.96 -16.23
N THR A 152 -20.69 40.05 -16.89
CA THR A 152 -20.04 41.31 -17.29
C THR A 152 -20.92 42.09 -18.26
N ARG A 153 -21.50 41.45 -19.28
CA ARG A 153 -22.43 42.08 -20.24
C ARG A 153 -23.63 42.69 -19.53
N ASP A 154 -24.23 41.97 -18.59
CA ASP A 154 -25.50 42.36 -17.95
C ASP A 154 -25.32 43.45 -16.87
N GLY A 155 -24.11 43.98 -16.67
CA GLY A 155 -23.81 44.97 -15.65
C GLY A 155 -23.89 44.43 -14.20
N ASN A 156 -24.08 43.12 -14.07
CA ASN A 156 -24.16 42.37 -12.81
C ASN A 156 -22.86 41.62 -12.47
N GLY A 157 -21.82 41.74 -13.31
CA GLY A 157 -20.58 40.96 -13.23
C GLY A 157 -19.61 41.37 -12.14
N GLN A 158 -19.86 42.46 -11.42
CA GLN A 158 -19.04 42.81 -10.26
C GLN A 158 -19.61 42.16 -8.99
N PRO A 159 -18.87 41.24 -8.34
CA PRO A 159 -19.29 40.67 -7.08
C PRO A 159 -19.39 41.79 -6.03
N ARG A 160 -20.55 41.89 -5.38
CA ARG A 160 -20.82 42.96 -4.41
C ARG A 160 -20.56 42.53 -2.99
N THR A 161 -20.61 41.23 -2.72
CA THR A 161 -20.38 40.65 -1.39
C THR A 161 -19.21 39.69 -1.40
N GLU A 162 -18.72 39.35 -0.20
CA GLU A 162 -17.74 38.28 -0.01
C GLU A 162 -18.21 36.96 -0.61
N GLU A 163 -19.46 36.56 -0.33
CA GLU A 163 -20.03 35.29 -0.80
C GLU A 163 -20.17 35.23 -2.32
N ASP A 164 -20.59 36.32 -2.95
CA ASP A 164 -20.68 36.42 -4.41
C ASP A 164 -19.29 36.26 -5.05
N TYR A 165 -18.27 36.88 -4.45
CA TYR A 165 -16.90 36.83 -4.96
C TYR A 165 -16.32 35.42 -4.86
N ILE A 166 -16.47 34.76 -3.71
CA ILE A 166 -16.02 33.38 -3.51
C ILE A 166 -16.71 32.44 -4.51
N ARG A 167 -18.03 32.60 -4.71
CA ARG A 167 -18.81 31.79 -5.66
C ARG A 167 -18.32 31.96 -7.10
N MET A 168 -18.01 33.19 -7.49
CA MET A 168 -17.44 33.50 -8.80
C MET A 168 -16.08 32.82 -8.96
N ARG A 169 -15.12 33.04 -8.04
CA ARG A 169 -13.76 32.47 -8.15
C ARG A 169 -13.76 30.94 -8.18
N ARG A 170 -14.64 30.27 -7.43
CA ARG A 170 -14.79 28.80 -7.48
C ARG A 170 -15.30 28.26 -8.83
N ARG A 171 -15.81 29.11 -9.71
CA ARG A 171 -16.21 28.74 -11.08
C ARG A 171 -15.14 29.06 -12.10
N THR A 172 -14.40 30.15 -11.91
CA THR A 172 -13.49 30.72 -12.91
C THR A 172 -12.03 30.37 -12.65
N VAL A 173 -11.67 29.86 -11.47
CA VAL A 173 -10.30 29.42 -11.20
C VAL A 173 -9.91 28.22 -12.06
N GLY A 174 -8.82 28.34 -12.80
CA GLY A 174 -8.22 27.26 -13.60
C GLY A 174 -7.64 26.08 -12.79
N GLY A 175 -7.88 26.04 -11.48
CA GLY A 175 -7.38 25.00 -10.57
C GLY A 175 -8.04 23.63 -10.77
N TYR A 176 -9.29 23.57 -11.22
CA TYR A 176 -9.99 22.30 -11.43
C TYR A 176 -9.36 21.45 -12.56
N PRO A 177 -9.12 22.00 -13.77
CA PRO A 177 -8.35 21.32 -14.82
C PRO A 177 -6.99 20.77 -14.35
N CYS A 178 -6.27 21.53 -13.52
CA CYS A 178 -4.95 21.15 -13.02
C CYS A 178 -4.95 19.80 -12.29
N ILE A 179 -6.02 19.42 -11.60
CA ILE A 179 -6.09 18.14 -10.87
C ILE A 179 -5.95 16.95 -11.83
N SER A 180 -6.68 16.97 -12.95
CA SER A 180 -6.59 15.90 -13.96
C SER A 180 -5.22 15.85 -14.64
N LEU A 181 -4.56 17.00 -14.80
CA LEU A 181 -3.20 17.09 -15.34
C LEU A 181 -2.15 16.57 -14.37
N ILE A 182 -2.30 16.81 -13.07
CA ILE A 182 -1.44 16.26 -12.03
C ILE A 182 -1.57 14.72 -12.02
N ALA A 183 -2.80 14.19 -12.11
CA ALA A 183 -3.03 12.75 -12.23
C ALA A 183 -2.37 12.15 -13.48
N TYR A 184 -2.50 12.81 -14.65
CA TYR A 184 -1.79 12.45 -15.87
C TYR A 184 -0.26 12.47 -15.69
N ALA A 185 0.27 13.51 -15.06
CA ALA A 185 1.71 13.73 -14.98
C ALA A 185 2.40 12.71 -14.06
N HIS A 186 1.74 12.33 -12.98
CA HIS A 186 2.18 11.30 -12.05
C HIS A 186 1.74 9.88 -12.43
N ASN A 187 1.06 9.71 -13.58
CA ASN A 187 0.54 8.42 -14.03
C ASN A 187 -0.35 7.73 -12.98
N VAL A 188 -1.22 8.50 -12.32
CA VAL A 188 -2.12 8.00 -11.27
C VAL A 188 -3.36 7.40 -11.91
N ASN A 189 -3.68 6.14 -11.59
CA ASN A 189 -4.95 5.53 -11.95
C ASN A 189 -6.06 5.95 -10.95
N LEU A 190 -6.58 7.16 -11.11
CA LEU A 190 -7.67 7.67 -10.27
C LEU A 190 -9.02 7.23 -10.87
N SER A 191 -9.70 6.30 -10.21
CA SER A 191 -11.03 5.84 -10.67
C SER A 191 -12.07 6.96 -10.56
N GLN A 192 -13.12 6.86 -11.37
CA GLN A 192 -14.23 7.83 -11.31
C GLN A 192 -14.89 7.88 -9.93
N GLU A 193 -15.04 6.73 -9.29
CA GLU A 193 -15.62 6.60 -7.95
C GLU A 193 -14.78 7.30 -6.87
N ALA A 194 -13.45 7.10 -6.91
CA ALA A 194 -12.55 7.78 -5.99
C ALA A 194 -12.55 9.30 -6.24
N PHE A 195 -12.59 9.72 -7.51
CA PHE A 195 -12.70 11.13 -7.87
C PHE A 195 -13.99 11.76 -7.33
N GLU A 196 -15.13 11.07 -7.42
CA GLU A 196 -16.44 11.57 -6.96
C GLU A 196 -16.61 11.52 -5.43
N HIS A 197 -15.70 10.90 -4.70
CA HIS A 197 -15.77 10.80 -3.24
C HIS A 197 -15.89 12.19 -2.59
N PRO A 198 -16.82 12.42 -1.64
CA PRO A 198 -17.03 13.73 -1.03
C PRO A 198 -15.75 14.37 -0.46
N SER A 199 -14.92 13.58 0.21
CA SER A 199 -13.63 14.04 0.75
C SER A 199 -12.64 14.46 -0.32
N VAL A 200 -12.60 13.75 -1.46
CA VAL A 200 -11.72 14.08 -2.58
C VAL A 200 -12.21 15.35 -3.26
N GLN A 201 -13.52 15.47 -3.49
CA GLN A 201 -14.13 16.70 -4.01
C GLN A 201 -13.87 17.91 -3.10
N GLU A 202 -13.93 17.72 -1.78
CA GLU A 202 -13.63 18.77 -0.82
C GLU A 202 -12.13 19.15 -0.82
N CYS A 203 -11.23 18.17 -0.92
CA CYS A 203 -9.80 18.42 -1.08
C CYS A 203 -9.50 19.21 -2.36
N ILE A 204 -10.12 18.84 -3.48
CA ILE A 204 -10.00 19.57 -4.76
C ILE A 204 -10.52 21.00 -4.61
N ALA A 205 -11.69 21.19 -3.98
CA ALA A 205 -12.27 22.50 -3.74
C ALA A 205 -11.35 23.37 -2.87
N VAL A 206 -10.79 22.82 -1.79
CA VAL A 206 -9.82 23.51 -0.93
C VAL A 206 -8.54 23.88 -1.70
N GLY A 207 -8.00 22.98 -2.52
CA GLY A 207 -6.82 23.28 -3.35
C GLY A 207 -7.07 24.45 -4.30
N CYS A 208 -8.25 24.48 -4.94
CA CYS A 208 -8.67 25.60 -5.78
C CYS A 208 -8.89 26.89 -4.97
N ASP A 209 -9.45 26.78 -3.75
CA ASP A 209 -9.65 27.92 -2.87
C ASP A 209 -8.32 28.56 -2.46
N LEU A 210 -7.36 27.75 -2.01
CA LEU A 210 -6.02 28.23 -1.66
C LEU A 210 -5.32 28.89 -2.85
N ALA A 211 -5.50 28.37 -4.07
CA ALA A 211 -4.88 28.93 -5.27
C ALA A 211 -5.39 30.34 -5.56
N TRP A 212 -6.71 30.56 -5.57
CA TRP A 212 -7.25 31.89 -5.84
C TRP A 212 -7.02 32.88 -4.70
N ILE A 213 -7.11 32.43 -3.43
CA ILE A 213 -6.82 33.31 -2.27
C ILE A 213 -5.38 33.81 -2.33
N HIS A 214 -4.41 32.93 -2.58
CA HIS A 214 -3.01 33.33 -2.74
C HIS A 214 -2.83 34.26 -3.93
N ASN A 215 -3.44 33.95 -5.07
CA ASN A 215 -3.37 34.78 -6.28
C ASN A 215 -3.79 36.22 -5.98
N ASP A 216 -4.96 36.41 -5.36
CA ASP A 216 -5.51 37.73 -5.03
C ASP A 216 -4.66 38.51 -4.01
N ILE A 217 -4.08 37.83 -3.02
CA ILE A 217 -3.17 38.45 -2.04
C ILE A 217 -1.90 38.97 -2.76
N VAL A 218 -1.28 38.15 -3.61
CA VAL A 218 -0.01 38.53 -4.26
C VAL A 218 -0.22 39.51 -5.42
N SER A 219 -1.37 39.42 -6.12
CA SER A 219 -1.70 40.30 -7.24
C SER A 219 -2.25 41.66 -6.80
N TYR A 220 -2.75 41.79 -5.56
CA TYR A 220 -3.46 42.99 -5.08
C TYR A 220 -2.83 44.34 -5.51
N LYS A 221 -1.52 44.52 -5.27
CA LYS A 221 -0.85 45.79 -5.62
C LYS A 221 -0.78 46.03 -7.12
N LYS A 222 -0.60 44.97 -7.92
CA LYS A 222 -0.62 45.03 -9.39
C LYS A 222 -2.02 45.39 -9.85
N ASP A 223 -3.04 44.70 -9.34
CA ASP A 223 -4.43 44.85 -9.77
C ASP A 223 -4.95 46.27 -9.50
N VAL A 224 -4.67 46.81 -8.30
CA VAL A 224 -4.99 48.21 -7.95
C VAL A 224 -4.31 49.20 -8.89
N LYS A 225 -3.04 48.96 -9.26
CA LYS A 225 -2.30 49.84 -10.17
C LYS A 225 -2.84 49.78 -11.59
N SER A 226 -3.34 48.63 -12.03
CA SER A 226 -3.95 48.40 -13.34
C SER A 226 -5.43 48.79 -13.41
N GLY A 227 -6.03 49.23 -12.29
CA GLY A 227 -7.47 49.55 -12.24
C GLY A 227 -8.39 48.32 -12.27
N ILE A 228 -7.86 47.12 -12.01
CA ILE A 228 -8.62 45.89 -11.95
C ILE A 228 -9.38 45.85 -10.63
N GLU A 229 -10.71 45.87 -10.71
CA GLU A 229 -11.58 45.93 -9.53
C GLU A 229 -12.01 44.55 -9.01
N HIS A 230 -11.75 43.49 -9.78
CA HIS A 230 -12.16 42.11 -9.52
C HIS A 230 -11.14 41.34 -8.65
N ASN A 231 -10.73 41.93 -7.53
CA ASN A 231 -9.82 41.33 -6.55
C ASN A 231 -10.51 41.26 -5.17
N PHE A 232 -10.38 40.15 -4.45
CA PHE A 232 -11.03 39.91 -3.16
C PHE A 232 -10.81 41.06 -2.16
N VAL A 233 -9.57 41.54 -2.05
CA VAL A 233 -9.21 42.64 -1.13
C VAL A 233 -9.89 43.94 -1.58
N THR A 234 -9.97 44.19 -2.89
CA THR A 234 -10.68 45.36 -3.44
C THR A 234 -12.19 45.29 -3.17
N VAL A 235 -12.81 44.11 -3.32
CA VAL A 235 -14.24 43.88 -3.06
C VAL A 235 -14.56 44.12 -1.58
N LEU A 236 -13.76 43.59 -0.65
CA LEU A 236 -13.96 43.85 0.78
C LEU A 236 -13.80 45.33 1.13
N LYS A 237 -12.83 46.02 0.53
CA LYS A 237 -12.66 47.47 0.73
C LYS A 237 -13.86 48.29 0.25
N LYS A 238 -14.46 47.91 -0.89
CA LYS A 238 -15.72 48.53 -1.37
C LYS A 238 -16.87 48.33 -0.37
N ASN A 239 -16.80 47.29 0.45
CA ASN A 239 -17.75 46.99 1.53
C ASN A 239 -17.33 47.56 2.91
N GLY A 240 -16.41 48.53 2.94
CA GLY A 240 -16.08 49.28 4.16
C GLY A 240 -14.94 48.71 4.99
N PHE A 241 -14.25 47.65 4.53
CA PHE A 241 -13.07 47.12 5.20
C PHE A 241 -11.84 47.99 4.94
N THR A 242 -10.95 48.10 5.92
CA THR A 242 -9.58 48.58 5.67
C THR A 242 -8.78 47.53 4.89
N THR A 243 -7.67 47.93 4.26
CA THR A 243 -6.78 46.97 3.59
C THR A 243 -6.27 45.89 4.54
N GLN A 244 -5.94 46.23 5.79
CA GLN A 244 -5.48 45.25 6.77
C GLN A 244 -6.58 44.24 7.11
N GLN A 245 -7.79 44.72 7.43
CA GLN A 245 -8.91 43.82 7.73
C GLN A 245 -9.27 42.90 6.56
N ALA A 246 -9.17 43.39 5.32
CA ALA A 246 -9.40 42.56 4.13
C ALA A 246 -8.30 41.49 3.94
N MET A 247 -7.04 41.81 4.25
CA MET A 247 -5.95 40.84 4.25
C MET A 247 -6.10 39.81 5.38
N ASP A 248 -6.50 40.25 6.58
CA ASP A 248 -6.76 39.36 7.72
C ASP A 248 -7.89 38.39 7.38
N ARG A 249 -8.97 38.87 6.74
CA ARG A 249 -10.07 38.02 6.27
C ARG A 249 -9.62 36.97 5.24
N ALA A 250 -8.72 37.35 4.32
CA ALA A 250 -8.13 36.40 3.39
C ALA A 250 -7.29 35.33 4.12
N GLY A 251 -6.57 35.71 5.17
CA GLY A 251 -5.85 34.78 6.06
C GLY A 251 -6.78 33.82 6.79
N GLU A 252 -7.90 34.31 7.34
CA GLU A 252 -8.93 33.46 7.97
C GLU A 252 -9.50 32.42 7.00
N LEU A 253 -9.73 32.80 5.74
CA LEU A 253 -10.18 31.87 4.70
C LEU A 253 -9.13 30.79 4.39
N GLN A 254 -7.84 31.11 4.47
CA GLN A 254 -6.77 30.11 4.34
C GLN A 254 -6.78 29.12 5.50
N ASP A 255 -6.90 29.62 6.73
CA ASP A 255 -6.99 28.77 7.93
C ASP A 255 -8.22 27.86 7.86
N GLU A 256 -9.35 28.38 7.40
CA GLU A 256 -10.55 27.58 7.14
C GLU A 256 -10.33 26.52 6.05
N CYS A 257 -9.61 26.85 4.98
CA CYS A 257 -9.22 25.89 3.96
C CYS A 257 -8.40 24.73 4.55
N TYR A 258 -7.39 25.01 5.38
CA TYR A 258 -6.64 23.95 6.06
C TYR A 258 -7.54 23.10 6.97
N ARG A 259 -8.44 23.72 7.74
CA ARG A 259 -9.40 23.00 8.58
C ARG A 259 -10.29 22.07 7.75
N ARG A 260 -10.86 22.57 6.64
CA ARG A 260 -11.69 21.78 5.72
C ARG A 260 -10.92 20.63 5.09
N TRP A 261 -9.67 20.85 4.68
CA TRP A 261 -8.77 19.81 4.18
C TRP A 261 -8.59 18.67 5.19
N TYR A 262 -8.21 18.99 6.42
CA TYR A 262 -7.99 17.97 7.45
C TYR A 262 -9.29 17.25 7.84
N LEU A 263 -10.44 17.93 7.86
CA LEU A 263 -11.73 17.28 8.08
C LEU A 263 -12.13 16.36 6.92
N ALA A 264 -11.88 16.76 5.68
CA ALA A 264 -12.08 15.91 4.52
C ALA A 264 -11.22 14.65 4.60
N LEU A 265 -9.93 14.78 4.91
CA LEU A 265 -9.07 13.63 5.12
C LEU A 265 -9.53 12.74 6.28
N ALA A 266 -9.94 13.32 7.40
CA ALA A 266 -10.40 12.59 8.58
C ALA A 266 -11.76 11.89 8.37
N SER A 267 -12.55 12.32 7.37
CA SER A 267 -13.81 11.66 7.01
C SER A 267 -13.60 10.36 6.24
N MET A 268 -12.41 10.12 5.66
CA MET A 268 -12.05 8.81 5.12
C MET A 268 -11.77 7.85 6.28
N PRO A 269 -12.22 6.58 6.21
CA PRO A 269 -11.89 5.60 7.23
C PRO A 269 -10.38 5.35 7.26
N VAL A 270 -9.77 5.63 8.41
CA VAL A 270 -8.35 5.41 8.68
C VAL A 270 -8.17 4.08 9.37
N TRP A 271 -7.32 3.23 8.83
CA TRP A 271 -6.95 1.93 9.37
C TRP A 271 -5.47 1.97 9.74
N ALA A 272 -5.18 1.92 11.04
CA ALA A 272 -3.82 1.91 11.57
C ALA A 272 -3.34 0.46 11.75
N ILE A 273 -2.16 0.13 11.27
CA ILE A 273 -1.55 -1.19 11.38
C ILE A 273 -0.34 -1.09 12.31
N ALA A 274 -0.38 -1.77 13.43
CA ALA A 274 0.76 -1.88 14.33
C ALA A 274 1.66 -3.03 13.87
N GLY A 275 2.85 -2.71 13.35
CA GLY A 275 3.86 -3.65 12.86
C GLY A 275 4.06 -3.59 11.34
N GLY A 276 5.28 -3.29 10.91
CA GLY A 276 5.72 -3.25 9.50
C GLY A 276 6.42 -4.53 9.04
N GLY A 277 6.07 -5.68 9.62
CA GLY A 277 6.52 -6.99 9.12
C GLY A 277 5.73 -7.47 7.89
N ILE A 278 6.03 -8.66 7.37
CA ILE A 278 5.33 -9.23 6.19
C ILE A 278 3.80 -9.15 6.34
N ALA A 279 3.27 -9.54 7.52
CA ALA A 279 1.84 -9.50 7.80
C ALA A 279 1.26 -8.07 7.70
N GLY A 280 1.90 -7.09 8.33
CA GLY A 280 1.40 -5.71 8.29
C GLY A 280 1.51 -5.06 6.92
N LEU A 281 2.61 -5.30 6.21
CA LEU A 281 2.79 -4.77 4.85
C LEU A 281 1.79 -5.37 3.86
N ILE A 282 1.57 -6.69 3.89
CA ILE A 282 0.59 -7.31 2.99
C ILE A 282 -0.84 -6.93 3.37
N THR A 283 -1.16 -6.76 4.65
CA THR A 283 -2.45 -6.19 5.07
C THR A 283 -2.63 -4.77 4.55
N ALA A 284 -1.59 -3.94 4.58
CA ALA A 284 -1.66 -2.60 4.01
C ALA A 284 -1.93 -2.63 2.50
N ILE A 285 -1.19 -3.45 1.74
CA ILE A 285 -1.39 -3.62 0.30
C ILE A 285 -2.81 -4.10 0.00
N ALA A 286 -3.32 -5.07 0.77
CA ALA A 286 -4.66 -5.62 0.58
C ALA A 286 -5.75 -4.58 0.86
N LEU A 287 -5.66 -3.85 1.98
CA LEU A 287 -6.63 -2.82 2.33
C LEU A 287 -6.61 -1.62 1.38
N LEU A 288 -5.43 -1.26 0.83
CA LEU A 288 -5.30 -0.21 -0.19
C LEU A 288 -5.95 -0.57 -1.53
N LYS A 289 -6.36 -1.83 -1.75
CA LYS A 289 -7.24 -2.17 -2.88
C LYS A 289 -8.64 -1.62 -2.73
N HIS A 290 -9.05 -1.30 -1.50
CA HIS A 290 -10.31 -0.64 -1.23
C HIS A 290 -10.14 0.88 -1.37
N PRO A 291 -10.73 1.54 -2.39
CA PRO A 291 -10.43 2.94 -2.76
C PRO A 291 -10.77 3.95 -1.66
N ASN A 292 -11.65 3.56 -0.74
CA ASN A 292 -12.13 4.44 0.32
C ASN A 292 -11.39 4.25 1.65
N VAL A 293 -10.35 3.40 1.72
CA VAL A 293 -9.62 3.14 2.97
C VAL A 293 -8.27 3.84 2.94
N ASN A 294 -8.02 4.67 3.95
CA ASN A 294 -6.69 5.20 4.21
C ASN A 294 -5.95 4.28 5.19
N VAL A 295 -4.76 3.82 4.82
CA VAL A 295 -3.96 2.91 5.64
C VAL A 295 -2.71 3.61 6.15
N GLN A 296 -2.37 3.39 7.42
CA GLN A 296 -1.14 3.88 8.04
C GLN A 296 -0.45 2.72 8.77
N VAL A 297 0.83 2.47 8.53
CA VAL A 297 1.61 1.39 9.15
C VAL A 297 2.61 1.98 10.13
N TYR A 298 2.66 1.45 11.34
CA TYR A 298 3.56 1.90 12.40
C TYR A 298 4.54 0.79 12.77
N GLU A 299 5.83 1.00 12.55
CA GLU A 299 6.89 0.02 12.80
C GLU A 299 7.87 0.51 13.86
N ARG A 300 8.21 -0.37 14.82
CA ARG A 300 9.17 -0.06 15.90
C ARG A 300 10.59 0.18 15.41
N ALA A 301 11.03 -0.51 14.35
CA ALA A 301 12.38 -0.37 13.84
C ALA A 301 12.60 1.05 13.29
N PRO A 302 13.72 1.72 13.62
CA PRO A 302 14.03 3.04 13.07
C PRO A 302 14.40 2.98 11.58
N GLU A 303 14.78 1.80 11.09
CA GLU A 303 15.11 1.51 9.70
C GLU A 303 14.80 0.04 9.40
N PHE A 304 14.45 -0.27 8.15
CA PHE A 304 14.38 -1.65 7.69
C PHE A 304 15.77 -2.16 7.39
N LYS A 305 16.19 -3.22 8.09
CA LYS A 305 17.49 -3.87 7.87
C LYS A 305 17.33 -5.10 6.99
N GLU A 306 18.32 -5.37 6.15
CA GLU A 306 18.40 -6.59 5.32
C GLU A 306 18.75 -7.87 6.12
N ILE A 307 18.26 -7.99 7.34
CA ILE A 307 18.54 -9.12 8.22
C ILE A 307 17.30 -10.03 8.24
N GLY A 308 17.50 -11.31 7.95
CA GLY A 308 16.38 -12.25 7.95
C GLY A 308 16.78 -13.70 7.78
N ALA A 309 15.83 -14.58 8.07
CA ALA A 309 15.95 -16.00 7.77
C ALA A 309 15.39 -16.31 6.38
N SER A 310 15.57 -17.54 5.91
CA SER A 310 14.81 -18.05 4.78
C SER A 310 13.32 -18.16 5.11
N ILE A 311 12.47 -17.84 4.13
CA ILE A 311 11.01 -18.03 4.19
C ILE A 311 10.54 -18.74 2.91
N ALA A 312 9.55 -19.62 3.05
CA ALA A 312 8.89 -20.27 1.93
C ALA A 312 7.45 -19.75 1.83
N LEU A 313 6.96 -19.56 0.61
CA LEU A 313 5.55 -19.33 0.35
C LEU A 313 4.99 -20.52 -0.44
N GLY A 314 3.93 -21.11 0.10
CA GLY A 314 3.13 -22.11 -0.61
C GLY A 314 2.19 -21.48 -1.65
N PRO A 315 1.51 -22.33 -2.45
CA PRO A 315 0.60 -21.89 -3.50
C PRO A 315 -0.48 -20.92 -3.04
N ASN A 316 -1.05 -21.12 -1.86
CA ASN A 316 -2.03 -20.20 -1.27
C ASN A 316 -1.51 -18.76 -1.19
N GLY A 317 -0.35 -18.56 -0.56
CA GLY A 317 0.27 -17.24 -0.43
C GLY A 317 0.63 -16.63 -1.78
N LEU A 318 1.20 -17.42 -2.70
CA LEU A 318 1.60 -16.93 -4.03
C LEU A 318 0.40 -16.54 -4.91
N ARG A 319 -0.68 -17.33 -4.86
CA ARG A 319 -1.96 -17.01 -5.52
C ARG A 319 -2.57 -15.70 -5.01
N THR A 320 -2.38 -15.40 -3.74
CA THR A 320 -2.87 -14.18 -3.12
C THR A 320 -2.00 -12.97 -3.46
N LEU A 321 -0.66 -13.12 -3.48
CA LEU A 321 0.25 -12.06 -3.96
C LEU A 321 -0.07 -11.65 -5.41
N ASP A 322 -0.30 -12.64 -6.27
CA ASP A 322 -0.71 -12.45 -7.67
C ASP A 322 -2.02 -11.67 -7.78
N ARG A 323 -3.05 -12.04 -7.00
CA ARG A 323 -4.33 -11.30 -6.93
C ARG A 323 -4.18 -9.86 -6.44
N LEU A 324 -3.23 -9.63 -5.54
CA LEU A 324 -2.94 -8.30 -5.00
C LEU A 324 -2.03 -7.48 -5.93
N GLY A 325 -1.57 -8.03 -7.05
CA GLY A 325 -0.72 -7.34 -8.02
C GLY A 325 0.73 -7.15 -7.55
N VAL A 326 1.21 -7.95 -6.60
CA VAL A 326 2.59 -7.89 -6.10
C VAL A 326 3.50 -8.72 -7.01
N GLU A 327 3.61 -8.29 -8.27
CA GLU A 327 4.27 -9.06 -9.34
C GLU A 327 5.79 -9.18 -9.15
N ASN A 328 6.42 -8.14 -8.58
CA ASN A 328 7.87 -8.14 -8.27
C ASN A 328 8.26 -9.31 -7.33
N ALA A 329 7.37 -9.71 -6.42
CA ALA A 329 7.59 -10.86 -5.54
C ALA A 329 7.43 -12.22 -6.23
N LEU A 330 6.86 -12.28 -7.43
CA LEU A 330 6.63 -13.51 -8.20
C LEU A 330 7.69 -13.75 -9.27
N ALA A 331 8.49 -12.73 -9.58
CA ALA A 331 9.49 -12.70 -10.64
C ALA A 331 10.50 -13.87 -10.56
N GLU A 332 10.94 -14.32 -11.73
CA GLU A 332 11.97 -15.35 -11.85
C GLU A 332 13.31 -14.87 -11.25
N GLY A 333 14.08 -15.80 -10.66
CA GLY A 333 15.32 -15.48 -9.94
C GLY A 333 15.13 -14.80 -8.58
N PHE A 334 13.96 -14.24 -8.30
CA PHE A 334 13.57 -13.74 -6.97
C PHE A 334 12.77 -14.79 -6.19
N ALA A 335 11.72 -15.33 -6.82
CA ALA A 335 10.94 -16.45 -6.29
C ALA A 335 11.60 -17.78 -6.69
N GLN A 336 12.51 -18.29 -5.85
CA GLN A 336 13.25 -19.52 -6.15
C GLN A 336 12.32 -20.73 -6.09
N ARG A 337 12.09 -21.34 -7.25
CA ARG A 337 11.30 -22.57 -7.44
C ARG A 337 12.23 -23.75 -7.70
N GLN A 338 11.71 -24.96 -7.48
CA GLN A 338 12.47 -26.20 -7.65
C GLN A 338 12.41 -26.68 -9.10
N LYS A 339 13.53 -27.21 -9.62
CA LYS A 339 13.59 -27.70 -11.00
C LYS A 339 12.77 -28.96 -11.18
N SER A 340 12.71 -29.82 -10.17
CA SER A 340 11.86 -31.03 -10.20
C SER A 340 10.37 -30.75 -10.08
N GLY A 341 9.96 -29.53 -9.71
CA GLY A 341 8.56 -29.19 -9.42
C GLY A 341 8.04 -29.71 -8.08
N TYR A 342 8.80 -30.52 -7.34
CA TYR A 342 8.39 -30.98 -6.02
C TYR A 342 8.49 -29.85 -4.97
N PRO A 343 7.42 -29.57 -4.19
CA PRO A 343 7.48 -28.61 -3.10
C PRO A 343 8.57 -28.90 -2.07
N MET A 344 8.78 -30.18 -1.74
CA MET A 344 9.80 -30.63 -0.79
C MET A 344 10.23 -32.07 -1.11
N ILE A 345 11.53 -32.36 -0.97
CA ILE A 345 12.09 -33.70 -1.07
C ILE A 345 12.56 -34.15 0.31
N TYR A 346 12.25 -35.38 0.74
CA TYR A 346 12.70 -35.93 2.01
C TYR A 346 13.79 -36.97 1.78
N ARG A 347 14.94 -36.80 2.43
CA ARG A 347 16.12 -37.66 2.28
C ARG A 347 16.51 -38.32 3.59
N HIS A 348 17.11 -39.50 3.49
CA HIS A 348 17.70 -40.16 4.64
C HIS A 348 18.97 -39.43 5.11
N TRP A 349 19.06 -39.10 6.40
CA TRP A 349 20.14 -38.28 6.97
C TRP A 349 21.56 -38.79 6.70
N LYS A 350 21.73 -40.11 6.58
CA LYS A 350 23.04 -40.76 6.43
C LYS A 350 23.34 -41.14 4.97
N THR A 351 22.43 -41.86 4.31
CA THR A 351 22.65 -42.37 2.95
C THR A 351 22.36 -41.34 1.86
N GLY A 352 21.49 -40.35 2.14
CA GLY A 352 21.05 -39.35 1.18
C GLY A 352 20.03 -39.84 0.16
N GLU A 353 19.61 -41.11 0.27
CA GLU A 353 18.54 -41.69 -0.53
C GLU A 353 17.23 -40.94 -0.30
N VAL A 354 16.45 -40.78 -1.37
CA VAL A 354 15.14 -40.13 -1.27
C VAL A 354 14.14 -41.10 -0.65
N ILE A 355 13.50 -40.66 0.44
CA ILE A 355 12.49 -41.41 1.17
C ILE A 355 11.10 -41.13 0.61
N ASP A 356 10.81 -39.84 0.37
CA ASP A 356 9.49 -39.38 -0.06
C ASP A 356 9.52 -37.94 -0.61
N TYR A 357 8.38 -37.48 -1.15
CA TYR A 357 8.18 -36.15 -1.71
C TYR A 357 6.85 -35.57 -1.24
N ASP A 358 6.79 -34.24 -1.11
CA ASP A 358 5.49 -33.55 -1.08
C ASP A 358 5.00 -33.32 -2.51
N VAL A 359 3.68 -33.30 -2.71
CA VAL A 359 3.05 -33.05 -4.02
C VAL A 359 1.86 -32.12 -3.82
N HIS A 360 1.68 -31.19 -4.75
CA HIS A 360 0.51 -30.33 -4.84
C HIS A 360 -0.43 -30.79 -5.95
N SER A 361 -1.74 -30.72 -5.73
CA SER A 361 -2.76 -31.17 -6.68
C SER A 361 -3.54 -30.04 -7.36
N THR A 362 -3.46 -28.82 -6.82
CA THR A 362 -4.23 -27.62 -7.25
C THR A 362 -3.36 -26.54 -7.90
N VAL A 363 -2.08 -26.84 -8.14
CA VAL A 363 -1.14 -25.91 -8.77
C VAL A 363 -1.15 -26.14 -10.28
N HIS A 364 -1.81 -25.24 -11.00
CA HIS A 364 -1.92 -25.29 -12.47
C HIS A 364 -0.98 -24.33 -13.19
N SER A 365 -0.28 -23.48 -12.45
CA SER A 365 0.63 -22.47 -13.00
C SER A 365 1.93 -22.45 -12.21
N GLU A 366 3.05 -22.42 -12.93
CA GLU A 366 4.39 -22.41 -12.32
C GLU A 366 4.60 -21.22 -11.38
N LYS A 367 4.01 -20.05 -11.69
CA LYS A 367 4.08 -18.88 -10.80
C LYS A 367 3.51 -19.14 -9.40
N HIS A 368 2.61 -20.11 -9.24
CA HIS A 368 2.01 -20.50 -7.96
C HIS A 368 2.66 -21.74 -7.34
N ALA A 369 3.68 -22.33 -7.95
CA ALA A 369 4.46 -23.40 -7.32
C ALA A 369 5.29 -22.84 -6.15
N THR A 370 5.50 -23.66 -5.10
CA THR A 370 6.21 -23.24 -3.88
C THR A 370 7.51 -22.52 -4.21
N ALA A 371 7.66 -21.33 -3.65
CA ALA A 371 8.82 -20.49 -3.86
C ALA A 371 9.50 -20.15 -2.53
N ARG A 372 10.82 -19.93 -2.58
CA ARG A 372 11.65 -19.63 -1.41
C ARG A 372 12.40 -18.33 -1.59
N PHE A 373 12.45 -17.58 -0.49
CA PHE A 373 12.94 -16.21 -0.45
C PHE A 373 13.87 -16.00 0.73
N HIS A 374 14.77 -15.04 0.59
CA HIS A 374 15.33 -14.37 1.75
C HIS A 374 14.25 -13.44 2.33
N ARG A 375 13.96 -13.53 3.63
CA ARG A 375 12.85 -12.78 4.24
C ARG A 375 12.95 -11.28 4.03
N ALA A 376 14.16 -10.71 4.09
CA ALA A 376 14.36 -9.28 3.87
C ALA A 376 14.07 -8.87 2.41
N HIS A 377 14.39 -9.73 1.44
CA HIS A 377 14.08 -9.46 0.04
C HIS A 377 12.56 -9.44 -0.21
N LEU A 378 11.83 -10.42 0.33
CA LEU A 378 10.36 -10.43 0.23
C LEU A 378 9.75 -9.23 0.93
N HIS A 379 10.26 -8.85 2.10
CA HIS A 379 9.82 -7.67 2.83
C HIS A 379 10.02 -6.38 2.00
N GLN A 380 11.20 -6.20 1.42
CA GLN A 380 11.50 -5.06 0.54
C GLN A 380 10.58 -5.03 -0.69
N ALA A 381 10.34 -6.18 -1.33
CA ALA A 381 9.43 -6.27 -2.46
C ALA A 381 8.00 -5.85 -2.09
N LEU A 382 7.52 -6.18 -0.89
CA LEU A 382 6.23 -5.69 -0.39
C LEU A 382 6.25 -4.17 -0.16
N LEU A 383 7.35 -3.66 0.41
CA LEU A 383 7.50 -2.23 0.69
C LEU A 383 7.44 -1.38 -0.59
N GLU A 384 8.01 -1.86 -1.69
CA GLU A 384 7.98 -1.22 -3.02
C GLU A 384 6.56 -1.10 -3.61
N ASN A 385 5.59 -1.83 -3.07
CA ASN A 385 4.18 -1.77 -3.50
C ASN A 385 3.33 -0.81 -2.65
N LEU A 386 3.92 -0.13 -1.67
CA LEU A 386 3.22 0.84 -0.83
C LEU A 386 3.53 2.29 -1.26
N PRO A 387 2.55 3.19 -1.24
CA PRO A 387 2.78 4.61 -1.44
C PRO A 387 3.74 5.20 -0.39
N GLU A 388 4.50 6.21 -0.79
CA GLU A 388 5.33 6.97 0.15
C GLU A 388 4.46 7.61 1.26
N GLY A 389 4.98 7.65 2.49
CA GLY A 389 4.29 8.24 3.64
C GLY A 389 3.28 7.34 4.36
N VAL A 390 2.98 6.15 3.84
CA VAL A 390 2.11 5.16 4.52
C VAL A 390 2.80 4.52 5.73
N VAL A 391 4.13 4.37 5.70
CA VAL A 391 4.90 3.67 6.73
C VAL A 391 5.63 4.67 7.64
N HIS A 392 5.40 4.55 8.94
CA HIS A 392 5.99 5.37 10.00
C HIS A 392 6.95 4.53 10.84
N LEU A 393 8.24 4.83 10.77
CA LEU A 393 9.32 4.12 11.46
C LEU A 393 9.56 4.67 12.88
N GLY A 394 10.22 3.89 13.73
CA GLY A 394 10.54 4.27 15.11
C GLY A 394 9.32 4.34 16.05
N LYS A 395 8.21 3.69 15.68
CA LYS A 395 6.92 3.71 16.40
C LYS A 395 6.66 2.40 17.11
N THR A 396 7.23 2.26 18.31
CA THR A 396 6.98 1.11 19.19
C THR A 396 5.61 1.24 19.86
N THR A 397 4.63 0.42 19.44
CA THR A 397 3.32 0.34 20.12
C THR A 397 3.47 -0.22 21.53
N VAL A 398 2.88 0.45 22.52
CA VAL A 398 2.88 0.02 23.93
C VAL A 398 1.51 -0.44 24.41
N ASP A 399 0.44 0.19 23.91
CA ASP A 399 -0.96 -0.02 24.30
C ASP A 399 -1.89 0.45 23.16
N VAL A 400 -3.13 -0.06 23.15
CA VAL A 400 -4.22 0.36 22.26
C VAL A 400 -5.49 0.59 23.06
N LYS A 401 -6.04 1.81 22.98
CA LYS A 401 -7.39 2.09 23.50
C LYS A 401 -8.39 1.98 22.37
N ALA A 402 -9.46 1.23 22.58
CA ALA A 402 -10.52 1.07 21.58
C ALA A 402 -11.88 1.38 22.20
N ASP A 403 -12.61 2.27 21.54
CA ASP A 403 -13.99 2.62 21.85
C ASP A 403 -14.86 2.31 20.62
N PRO A 404 -15.92 1.49 20.78
CA PRO A 404 -16.75 1.10 19.64
C PRO A 404 -17.42 2.27 18.90
N ASP A 405 -17.57 3.43 19.53
CA ASP A 405 -18.26 4.60 18.99
C ASP A 405 -17.26 5.69 18.55
N GLU A 406 -16.08 5.79 19.21
CA GLU A 406 -15.06 6.82 18.89
C GLU A 406 -13.88 6.33 18.02
N GLY A 407 -13.65 5.02 17.90
CA GLY A 407 -12.53 4.45 17.14
C GLY A 407 -11.46 3.79 18.01
N ALA A 408 -10.22 3.76 17.56
CA ALA A 408 -9.10 3.20 18.31
C ALA A 408 -7.86 4.12 18.26
N THR A 409 -7.10 4.17 19.34
CA THR A 409 -5.89 4.98 19.48
C THR A 409 -4.71 4.08 19.87
N LEU A 410 -3.67 4.11 19.03
CA LEU A 410 -2.36 3.54 19.32
C LEU A 410 -1.57 4.50 20.21
N HIS A 411 -0.99 3.96 21.28
CA HIS A 411 -0.01 4.66 22.11
C HIS A 411 1.39 4.14 21.79
N PHE A 412 2.34 5.06 21.59
CA PHE A 412 3.72 4.74 21.29
C PHE A 412 4.66 5.04 22.46
N GLU A 413 5.80 4.35 22.49
CA GLU A 413 6.84 4.51 23.53
C GLU A 413 7.43 5.92 23.60
N ASP A 414 7.44 6.65 22.48
CA ASP A 414 7.90 8.05 22.39
C ASP A 414 6.89 9.07 22.96
N GLY A 415 5.76 8.61 23.48
CA GLY A 415 4.68 9.44 24.03
C GLY A 415 3.70 9.99 22.98
N THR A 416 3.97 9.78 21.68
CA THR A 416 3.04 10.14 20.62
C THR A 416 1.90 9.14 20.50
N THR A 417 0.83 9.52 19.79
CA THR A 417 -0.35 8.69 19.57
C THR A 417 -0.83 8.75 18.12
N ALA A 418 -1.52 7.71 17.67
CA ALA A 418 -2.23 7.71 16.39
C ALA A 418 -3.66 7.21 16.56
N THR A 419 -4.64 8.00 16.13
CA THR A 419 -6.06 7.66 16.18
C THR A 419 -6.55 7.19 14.81
N ALA A 420 -7.36 6.14 14.80
CA ALA A 420 -7.88 5.49 13.61
C ALA A 420 -9.29 4.94 13.85
N ASP A 421 -10.04 4.65 12.79
CA ASP A 421 -11.35 4.00 12.89
C ASP A 421 -11.22 2.50 13.18
N VAL A 422 -10.10 1.89 12.76
CA VAL A 422 -9.74 0.51 13.02
C VAL A 422 -8.24 0.41 13.29
N VAL A 423 -7.84 -0.44 14.24
CA VAL A 423 -6.45 -0.85 14.46
C VAL A 423 -6.27 -2.33 14.10
N ILE A 424 -5.27 -2.63 13.28
CA ILE A 424 -4.84 -4.00 13.00
C ILE A 424 -3.55 -4.30 13.74
N GLY A 425 -3.58 -5.29 14.62
CA GLY A 425 -2.39 -5.84 15.28
C GLY A 425 -1.66 -6.81 14.36
N ALA A 426 -0.52 -6.36 13.82
CA ALA A 426 0.40 -7.14 12.97
C ALA A 426 1.83 -7.15 13.54
N ASP A 427 1.97 -6.89 14.85
CA ASP A 427 3.21 -6.68 15.60
C ASP A 427 3.86 -8.01 16.08
N GLY A 428 3.39 -9.11 15.50
CA GLY A 428 4.02 -10.42 15.51
C GLY A 428 3.89 -11.20 16.81
N LEU A 429 4.81 -12.15 17.00
CA LEU A 429 4.70 -13.15 18.06
C LEU A 429 4.55 -12.54 19.46
N ARG A 430 5.26 -11.45 19.77
CA ARG A 430 5.20 -10.74 21.06
C ARG A 430 4.30 -9.50 21.02
N SER A 431 3.18 -9.61 20.30
CA SER A 431 2.21 -8.54 20.07
C SER A 431 1.79 -7.83 21.36
N LYS A 432 1.98 -6.50 21.39
CA LYS A 432 1.48 -5.58 22.42
C LYS A 432 0.01 -5.28 22.21
N VAL A 433 -0.45 -5.26 20.96
CA VAL A 433 -1.89 -5.16 20.64
C VAL A 433 -2.64 -6.34 21.25
N ARG A 434 -2.23 -7.59 20.97
CA ARG A 434 -2.83 -8.78 21.58
C ARG A 434 -2.76 -8.73 23.11
N LYS A 435 -1.61 -8.35 23.68
CA LYS A 435 -1.44 -8.30 25.14
C LYS A 435 -2.39 -7.31 25.83
N THR A 436 -2.84 -6.28 25.11
CA THR A 436 -3.79 -5.29 25.61
C THR A 436 -5.19 -5.90 25.80
N PHE A 437 -5.64 -6.72 24.86
CA PHE A 437 -6.98 -7.32 24.89
C PHE A 437 -7.03 -8.73 25.50
N VAL A 438 -5.90 -9.43 25.50
CA VAL A 438 -5.74 -10.80 26.01
C VAL A 438 -4.53 -10.85 26.95
N PRO A 439 -4.59 -10.17 28.13
CA PRO A 439 -3.46 -10.01 29.04
C PRO A 439 -2.95 -11.34 29.62
N GLU A 440 -3.77 -12.38 29.65
CA GLU A 440 -3.44 -13.72 30.11
C GLU A 440 -2.72 -14.58 29.05
N HIS A 441 -2.67 -14.13 27.78
CA HIS A 441 -1.97 -14.89 26.75
C HIS A 441 -0.46 -14.96 27.03
N GLU A 442 0.07 -16.18 27.04
CA GLU A 442 1.49 -16.47 27.23
C GLU A 442 2.10 -17.21 26.03
N LEU A 443 3.41 -17.00 25.85
CA LEU A 443 4.22 -17.74 24.90
C LEU A 443 5.08 -18.74 25.68
N HIS A 444 5.17 -19.95 25.15
CA HIS A 444 5.98 -21.01 25.72
C HIS A 444 6.98 -21.50 24.68
N TRP A 445 8.22 -21.71 25.12
CA TRP A 445 9.24 -22.33 24.27
C TRP A 445 8.84 -23.77 23.97
N THR A 446 8.93 -24.17 22.70
CA THR A 446 8.47 -25.49 22.25
C THR A 446 9.50 -26.60 22.49
N GLY A 447 10.67 -26.26 23.05
CA GLY A 447 11.79 -27.20 23.17
C GLY A 447 12.61 -27.35 21.89
N TRP A 448 12.44 -26.47 20.89
CA TRP A 448 13.23 -26.51 19.67
C TRP A 448 14.02 -25.21 19.50
N VAL A 449 15.30 -25.33 19.16
CA VAL A 449 16.16 -24.21 18.77
C VAL A 449 16.72 -24.51 17.39
N ALA A 450 16.39 -23.64 16.44
CA ALA A 450 16.89 -23.75 15.08
C ALA A 450 18.19 -22.96 14.93
N PHE A 451 19.21 -23.60 14.35
CA PHE A 451 20.38 -22.94 13.78
C PHE A 451 20.05 -22.61 12.33
N ARG A 452 20.20 -21.34 11.94
CA ARG A 452 19.99 -20.93 10.55
C ARG A 452 21.17 -20.13 10.04
N ALA A 453 21.47 -20.32 8.77
CA ALA A 453 22.42 -19.50 8.05
C ALA A 453 21.91 -19.22 6.65
N VAL A 454 22.16 -18.00 6.16
CA VAL A 454 21.98 -17.63 4.77
C VAL A 454 23.28 -17.05 4.25
N PHE A 455 23.77 -17.55 3.13
CA PHE A 455 25.04 -17.13 2.53
C PHE A 455 24.99 -17.26 1.02
N ASP A 456 25.99 -16.72 0.34
CA ASP A 456 26.11 -16.80 -1.12
C ASP A 456 26.31 -18.25 -1.58
N ALA A 457 25.51 -18.70 -2.57
CA ALA A 457 25.60 -20.05 -3.10
C ALA A 457 26.97 -20.36 -3.74
N ASP A 458 27.74 -19.34 -4.16
CA ASP A 458 29.08 -19.50 -4.73
C ASP A 458 30.07 -20.15 -3.75
N ARG A 459 29.80 -20.13 -2.44
CA ARG A 459 30.59 -20.87 -1.45
C ARG A 459 30.51 -22.39 -1.63
N LEU A 460 29.53 -22.88 -2.40
CA LEU A 460 29.28 -24.29 -2.66
C LEU A 460 29.67 -24.72 -4.08
N LYS A 461 30.30 -23.86 -4.88
CA LYS A 461 30.64 -24.13 -6.29
C LYS A 461 31.46 -25.41 -6.53
N ASP A 462 32.26 -25.80 -5.53
CA ASP A 462 33.14 -26.98 -5.58
C ASP A 462 32.51 -28.20 -4.86
N VAL A 463 31.27 -28.09 -4.40
CA VAL A 463 30.52 -29.15 -3.71
C VAL A 463 29.49 -29.73 -4.67
N GLU A 464 29.51 -31.05 -4.84
CA GLU A 464 28.45 -31.76 -5.58
C GLU A 464 27.31 -32.11 -4.60
N TYR A 465 26.10 -31.62 -4.89
CA TYR A 465 24.93 -31.82 -4.03
C TYR A 465 23.61 -31.77 -4.81
N PRO A 466 22.51 -32.30 -4.25
CA PRO A 466 21.18 -32.15 -4.85
C PRO A 466 20.74 -30.69 -4.85
N GLU A 467 20.54 -30.08 -6.02
CA GLU A 467 20.15 -28.66 -6.14
C GLU A 467 18.77 -28.34 -5.53
N ASP A 468 17.83 -29.29 -5.64
CA ASP A 468 16.49 -29.15 -5.10
C ASP A 468 16.50 -29.10 -3.56
N ALA A 469 15.58 -28.32 -3.01
CA ALA A 469 15.46 -28.14 -1.57
C ALA A 469 15.02 -29.45 -0.90
N ALA A 470 15.79 -29.89 0.10
CA ALA A 470 15.54 -31.15 0.77
C ALA A 470 15.51 -31.04 2.30
N HIS A 471 14.60 -31.79 2.91
CA HIS A 471 14.59 -32.13 4.32
C HIS A 471 15.27 -33.47 4.54
N TRP A 472 16.37 -33.47 5.27
CA TRP A 472 17.10 -34.64 5.68
C TRP A 472 16.57 -35.11 7.03
N ALA A 473 15.91 -36.25 7.03
CA ALA A 473 15.25 -36.83 8.19
C ALA A 473 16.24 -37.70 8.96
N GLY A 474 16.55 -37.29 10.19
CA GLY A 474 17.31 -38.07 11.16
C GLY A 474 16.44 -38.56 12.32
N HIS A 475 17.04 -39.41 13.15
CA HIS A 475 16.38 -39.93 14.34
C HIS A 475 16.11 -38.81 15.36
N GLU A 476 17.15 -38.05 15.71
CA GLU A 476 17.11 -37.04 16.78
C GLU A 476 16.78 -35.63 16.31
N THR A 477 17.15 -35.32 15.06
CA THR A 477 16.93 -34.00 14.48
C THR A 477 16.78 -34.08 12.96
N THR A 478 16.55 -32.93 12.34
CA THR A 478 16.44 -32.75 10.89
C THR A 478 17.47 -31.74 10.41
N PHE A 479 17.76 -31.76 9.11
CA PHE A 479 18.54 -30.73 8.43
C PHE A 479 17.81 -30.33 7.16
N PHE A 480 17.75 -29.04 6.86
CA PHE A 480 17.12 -28.51 5.67
C PHE A 480 18.11 -27.63 4.92
N HIS A 481 18.12 -27.74 3.60
CA HIS A 481 18.84 -26.79 2.74
C HIS A 481 17.97 -26.36 1.57
N SER A 482 18.29 -25.19 1.01
CA SER A 482 17.65 -24.71 -0.21
C SER A 482 18.43 -23.56 -0.84
N HIS A 483 18.38 -23.48 -2.17
CA HIS A 483 18.58 -22.21 -2.85
C HIS A 483 17.44 -21.23 -2.51
N LEU A 484 17.78 -19.94 -2.48
CA LEU A 484 16.87 -18.81 -2.35
C LEU A 484 17.07 -17.88 -3.55
N GLY A 485 16.14 -16.96 -3.76
CA GLY A 485 16.30 -15.94 -4.80
C GLY A 485 17.56 -15.09 -4.62
N LYS A 486 18.01 -14.48 -5.73
CA LYS A 486 19.23 -13.67 -5.83
C LYS A 486 20.53 -14.43 -5.50
N GLY A 487 20.62 -15.71 -5.87
CA GLY A 487 21.86 -16.50 -5.73
C GLY A 487 22.22 -16.88 -4.30
N LEU A 488 21.28 -16.76 -3.36
CA LEU A 488 21.52 -17.11 -1.95
C LEU A 488 21.23 -18.59 -1.68
N PHE A 489 21.83 -19.11 -0.61
CA PHE A 489 21.63 -20.46 -0.11
C PHE A 489 21.32 -20.42 1.39
N THR A 490 20.40 -21.26 1.85
CA THR A 490 20.05 -21.39 3.26
C THR A 490 20.31 -22.80 3.76
N ILE A 491 20.72 -22.88 5.02
CA ILE A 491 20.66 -24.12 5.79
C ILE A 491 19.96 -23.89 7.11
N VAL A 492 19.21 -24.89 7.53
CA VAL A 492 18.49 -24.90 8.80
C VAL A 492 18.69 -26.26 9.45
N GLY A 493 19.28 -26.25 10.64
CA GLY A 493 19.32 -27.40 11.52
C GLY A 493 18.82 -27.02 12.90
N GLY A 494 18.97 -27.90 13.88
CA GLY A 494 18.53 -27.62 15.23
C GLY A 494 18.63 -28.82 16.14
N TYR A 495 18.29 -28.63 17.40
CA TYR A 495 18.08 -29.74 18.32
C TYR A 495 16.77 -29.56 19.07
N HIS A 496 16.24 -30.71 19.49
CA HIS A 496 15.09 -30.79 20.36
C HIS A 496 15.55 -31.04 21.79
N ALA A 497 14.92 -30.35 22.74
CA ALA A 497 15.15 -30.44 24.17
C ALA A 497 13.80 -30.50 24.89
N ASP A 498 13.79 -31.00 26.13
CA ASP A 498 12.56 -31.04 26.94
C ASP A 498 12.26 -29.62 27.45
N PRO A 499 11.17 -28.96 27.00
CA PRO A 499 10.83 -27.61 27.45
C PRO A 499 10.46 -27.54 28.94
N LYS A 500 10.15 -28.69 29.57
CA LYS A 500 9.82 -28.77 31.00
C LYS A 500 11.06 -28.92 31.89
N ASP A 501 12.20 -29.32 31.33
CA ASP A 501 13.45 -29.40 32.09
C ASP A 501 14.09 -28.00 32.19
N PRO A 502 14.25 -27.42 33.40
CA PRO A 502 14.89 -26.13 33.57
C PRO A 502 16.35 -26.08 33.12
N LYS A 503 17.03 -27.23 33.00
CA LYS A 503 18.44 -27.35 32.64
C LYS A 503 18.66 -27.67 31.16
N SER A 504 17.58 -27.72 30.37
CA SER A 504 17.66 -28.01 28.93
C SER A 504 18.54 -26.99 28.20
N PRO A 505 19.45 -27.44 27.31
CA PRO A 505 20.24 -26.54 26.47
C PRO A 505 19.33 -25.71 25.56
N GLY A 506 19.73 -24.46 25.28
CA GLY A 506 19.02 -23.57 24.36
C GLY A 506 17.79 -22.87 24.94
N LYS A 507 17.42 -23.13 26.21
CA LYS A 507 16.29 -22.47 26.88
C LYS A 507 16.44 -20.94 26.97
N ASP A 508 17.67 -20.48 27.21
CA ASP A 508 18.00 -19.06 27.33
C ASP A 508 18.39 -18.40 26.00
N ALA A 509 18.37 -19.17 24.90
CA ALA A 509 18.69 -18.65 23.57
C ALA A 509 17.74 -17.50 23.20
N LYS A 510 18.29 -16.48 22.57
CA LYS A 510 17.55 -15.32 22.07
C LYS A 510 17.37 -15.43 20.56
N TRP A 511 16.31 -14.80 20.08
CA TRP A 511 16.03 -14.72 18.65
C TRP A 511 17.13 -13.93 17.94
N ASP A 512 17.67 -14.49 16.86
CA ASP A 512 18.72 -13.89 16.03
C ASP A 512 20.06 -13.69 16.79
N GLU A 513 20.28 -14.48 17.84
CA GLU A 513 21.53 -14.55 18.58
C GLU A 513 22.62 -15.27 17.77
N ASP A 514 23.88 -14.87 17.95
CA ASP A 514 25.01 -15.58 17.36
C ASP A 514 25.13 -17.01 17.93
N GLY A 515 25.11 -18.00 17.04
CA GLY A 515 25.36 -19.40 17.38
C GLY A 515 26.80 -19.82 17.07
N SER A 516 27.22 -20.95 17.63
CA SER A 516 28.54 -21.52 17.36
C SER A 516 28.51 -22.44 16.14
N VAL A 517 29.28 -22.11 15.11
CA VAL A 517 29.49 -23.01 13.95
C VAL A 517 30.13 -24.33 14.39
N GLU A 518 31.02 -24.30 15.38
CA GLU A 518 31.68 -25.51 15.90
C GLU A 518 30.72 -26.41 16.70
N GLU A 519 29.72 -25.84 17.37
CA GLU A 519 28.63 -26.61 17.96
C GLU A 519 27.77 -27.24 16.87
N PHE A 520 27.47 -26.48 15.82
CA PHE A 520 26.69 -26.96 14.68
C PHE A 520 27.42 -28.10 13.94
N LYS A 521 28.73 -28.00 13.74
CA LYS A 521 29.57 -29.10 13.20
C LYS A 521 29.51 -30.34 14.07
N ARG A 522 29.60 -30.19 15.40
CA ARG A 522 29.51 -31.31 16.35
C ARG A 522 28.17 -32.01 16.29
N LEU A 523 27.08 -31.27 16.17
CA LEU A 523 25.73 -31.81 16.07
C LEU A 523 25.54 -32.68 14.82
N TYR A 524 26.16 -32.32 13.71
CA TYR A 524 26.01 -33.00 12.41
C TYR A 524 27.25 -33.82 11.97
N GLN A 525 28.21 -34.09 12.86
CA GLN A 525 29.50 -34.72 12.52
C GLN A 525 29.35 -36.11 11.86
N HIS A 526 28.31 -36.87 12.20
CA HIS A 526 28.07 -38.22 11.67
C HIS A 526 27.09 -38.26 10.50
N TRP A 527 26.56 -37.12 10.07
CA TRP A 527 25.57 -37.03 8.99
C TRP A 527 26.21 -37.22 7.62
N ASN A 528 25.39 -37.23 6.55
CA ASN A 528 25.88 -37.38 5.18
C ASN A 528 27.01 -36.36 4.84
N PRO A 529 28.05 -36.76 4.07
CA PRO A 529 29.12 -35.84 3.67
C PRO A 529 28.67 -34.52 3.07
N THR A 530 27.58 -34.51 2.29
CA THR A 530 27.01 -33.29 1.71
C THR A 530 26.56 -32.28 2.77
N ILE A 531 25.96 -32.75 3.87
CA ILE A 531 25.52 -31.87 4.97
C ILE A 531 26.72 -31.26 5.68
N ARG A 532 27.75 -32.06 5.94
CA ARG A 532 29.00 -31.53 6.51
C ARG A 532 29.63 -30.48 5.60
N ALA A 533 29.66 -30.71 4.29
CA ALA A 533 30.17 -29.74 3.33
C ALA A 533 29.38 -28.42 3.37
N PHE A 534 28.05 -28.47 3.50
CA PHE A 534 27.25 -27.25 3.68
C PHE A 534 27.60 -26.49 4.95
N ILE A 535 27.81 -27.19 6.06
CA ILE A 535 28.17 -26.59 7.35
C ILE A 535 29.59 -26.01 7.29
N ASP A 536 30.54 -26.69 6.66
CA ASP A 536 31.91 -26.18 6.47
C ASP A 536 31.93 -24.93 5.57
N ALA A 537 31.05 -24.87 4.57
CA ALA A 537 30.84 -23.72 3.71
C ALA A 537 29.96 -22.62 4.32
N THR A 538 29.56 -22.74 5.60
CA THR A 538 28.72 -21.74 6.26
C THR A 538 29.56 -20.71 7.01
N PRO A 539 29.35 -19.39 6.80
CA PRO A 539 30.18 -18.36 7.43
C PRO A 539 29.78 -18.06 8.88
N TYR A 540 28.52 -18.24 9.22
CA TYR A 540 27.95 -17.98 10.55
C TYR A 540 26.71 -18.85 10.75
N VAL A 541 26.27 -19.02 11.99
CA VAL A 541 24.94 -19.58 12.30
C VAL A 541 24.27 -18.68 13.33
N LYS A 542 22.96 -18.49 13.19
CA LYS A 542 22.11 -17.73 14.12
C LYS A 542 21.12 -18.65 14.80
N LEU A 543 20.78 -18.34 16.05
CA LEU A 543 19.85 -19.12 16.86
C LEU A 543 18.43 -18.55 16.78
N PHE A 544 17.46 -19.44 16.60
CA PHE A 544 16.04 -19.13 16.53
C PHE A 544 15.27 -20.07 17.45
N PRO A 545 15.12 -19.72 18.74
CA PRO A 545 14.31 -20.49 19.67
C PRO A 545 12.84 -20.42 19.24
N ASN A 546 12.19 -21.57 19.20
CA ASN A 546 10.83 -21.68 18.72
C ASN A 546 9.82 -21.52 19.84
N TYR A 547 8.83 -20.65 19.66
CA TYR A 547 7.83 -20.33 20.67
C TYR A 547 6.43 -20.45 20.09
N ALA A 548 5.50 -21.02 20.86
CA ALA A 548 4.09 -21.10 20.51
C ALA A 548 3.23 -20.59 21.67
N GLY A 549 2.02 -20.16 21.36
CA GLY A 549 1.00 -19.76 22.32
C GLY A 549 -0.31 -20.51 22.10
N ALA A 550 -1.27 -20.30 23.00
CA ALA A 550 -2.60 -20.88 22.89
C ALA A 550 -3.37 -20.32 21.69
N ALA A 551 -4.37 -21.06 21.21
CA ALA A 551 -5.34 -20.49 20.27
C ALA A 551 -6.17 -19.42 20.98
N LEU A 552 -6.47 -18.33 20.27
CA LEU A 552 -7.33 -17.27 20.79
C LEU A 552 -8.80 -17.58 20.48
N ASP A 553 -9.71 -17.24 21.38
CA ASP A 553 -11.15 -17.40 21.17
C ASP A 553 -11.69 -16.48 20.07
N THR A 554 -11.18 -15.24 20.02
CA THR A 554 -11.49 -14.21 19.02
C THR A 554 -10.20 -13.55 18.55
N TRP A 555 -10.20 -13.01 17.33
CA TRP A 555 -9.12 -12.18 16.80
C TRP A 555 -9.52 -10.71 16.70
N SER A 556 -10.78 -10.39 17.00
CA SER A 556 -11.34 -9.05 16.93
C SER A 556 -11.89 -8.58 18.29
N PHE A 557 -11.75 -7.28 18.55
CA PHE A 557 -12.09 -6.65 19.82
C PHE A 557 -12.76 -5.30 19.61
N SER A 558 -13.76 -5.00 20.44
CA SER A 558 -14.48 -3.72 20.49
C SER A 558 -15.04 -3.23 19.14
N ASN A 559 -15.20 -4.10 18.14
CA ASN A 559 -15.52 -3.74 16.74
C ASN A 559 -14.57 -2.70 16.11
N ARG A 560 -13.36 -2.57 16.67
CA ARG A 560 -12.36 -1.58 16.24
C ARG A 560 -10.96 -2.14 16.13
N VAL A 561 -10.70 -3.34 16.65
CA VAL A 561 -9.38 -3.96 16.61
C VAL A 561 -9.47 -5.35 16.01
N ALA A 562 -8.53 -5.72 15.14
CA ALA A 562 -8.36 -7.09 14.67
C ALA A 562 -6.88 -7.50 14.66
N LEU A 563 -6.57 -8.78 14.86
CA LEU A 563 -5.22 -9.32 14.82
C LEU A 563 -5.00 -10.10 13.52
N VAL A 564 -3.77 -10.04 12.97
CA VAL A 564 -3.36 -10.81 11.77
C VAL A 564 -2.00 -11.47 11.97
N GLY A 565 -1.72 -12.54 11.22
CA GLY A 565 -0.43 -13.23 11.27
C GLY A 565 -0.07 -13.76 12.67
N ASP A 566 1.21 -13.72 13.02
CA ASP A 566 1.69 -14.22 14.33
C ASP A 566 1.11 -13.47 15.54
N ALA A 567 0.50 -12.29 15.34
CA ALA A 567 -0.24 -11.61 16.41
C ALA A 567 -1.55 -12.36 16.74
N ALA A 568 -2.23 -12.93 15.74
CA ALA A 568 -3.48 -13.68 15.90
C ALA A 568 -3.28 -15.16 16.20
N HIS A 569 -2.26 -15.78 15.61
CA HIS A 569 -2.00 -17.22 15.71
C HIS A 569 -0.51 -17.51 15.91
N THR A 570 -0.13 -17.68 17.18
CA THR A 570 1.26 -17.92 17.58
C THR A 570 1.65 -19.39 17.42
N ARG A 571 1.98 -19.83 16.19
CA ARG A 571 2.14 -21.26 15.82
C ARG A 571 3.57 -21.82 15.86
N GLY A 572 4.56 -21.02 16.32
CA GLY A 572 5.95 -21.44 16.43
C GLY A 572 6.56 -22.01 15.16
N GLY A 573 6.61 -21.22 14.08
CA GLY A 573 7.38 -21.52 12.86
C GLY A 573 7.01 -22.79 12.09
N SER A 574 5.97 -23.51 12.53
CA SER A 574 5.64 -24.86 12.05
C SER A 574 5.25 -24.87 10.57
N PHE A 575 5.76 -25.88 9.86
CA PHE A 575 5.51 -26.15 8.43
C PHE A 575 6.00 -25.05 7.47
N ALA A 576 6.83 -24.10 7.93
CA ALA A 576 7.29 -22.95 7.14
C ALA A 576 6.14 -22.14 6.47
N ALA A 577 4.91 -22.25 6.97
CA ALA A 577 3.71 -21.68 6.35
C ALA A 577 3.34 -20.28 6.85
N GLY A 578 4.11 -19.71 7.80
CA GLY A 578 3.78 -18.44 8.46
C GLY A 578 3.52 -17.28 7.48
N GLY A 579 4.38 -17.13 6.47
CA GLY A 579 4.23 -16.09 5.45
C GLY A 579 2.93 -16.24 4.66
N SER A 580 2.68 -17.41 4.09
CA SER A 580 1.46 -17.67 3.31
C SER A 580 0.18 -17.48 4.12
N LEU A 581 0.16 -17.89 5.39
CA LEU A 581 -1.04 -17.72 6.22
C LEU A 581 -1.31 -16.26 6.57
N ALA A 582 -0.26 -15.46 6.83
CA ALA A 582 -0.42 -14.03 7.06
C ALA A 582 -0.92 -13.30 5.78
N ILE A 583 -0.47 -13.74 4.60
CA ILE A 583 -0.96 -13.24 3.31
C ILE A 583 -2.44 -13.60 3.12
N ASP A 584 -2.85 -14.83 3.44
CA ASP A 584 -4.26 -15.23 3.39
C ASP A 584 -5.11 -14.43 4.39
N ASP A 585 -4.60 -14.13 5.58
CA ASP A 585 -5.33 -13.32 6.56
C ASP A 585 -5.60 -11.91 6.04
N ALA A 586 -4.59 -11.26 5.48
CA ALA A 586 -4.71 -9.93 4.87
C ALA A 586 -5.78 -9.91 3.77
N TYR A 587 -5.77 -10.92 2.90
CA TYR A 587 -6.73 -11.01 1.82
C TYR A 587 -8.15 -11.34 2.30
N ALA A 588 -8.29 -12.24 3.27
CA ALA A 588 -9.60 -12.51 3.88
C ALA A 588 -10.20 -11.27 4.55
N LEU A 589 -9.38 -10.48 5.26
CA LEU A 589 -9.82 -9.23 5.89
C LEU A 589 -10.27 -8.21 4.83
N TYR A 590 -9.46 -8.00 3.78
CA TYR A 590 -9.83 -7.13 2.66
C TYR A 590 -11.15 -7.58 2.00
N ARG A 591 -11.29 -8.88 1.70
CA ARG A 591 -12.50 -9.42 1.07
C ARG A 591 -13.74 -9.28 1.95
N SER A 592 -13.57 -9.41 3.27
CA SER A 592 -14.65 -9.19 4.23
C SER A 592 -15.09 -7.73 4.25
N LEU A 593 -14.15 -6.79 4.20
CA LEU A 593 -14.44 -5.37 4.10
C LEU A 593 -15.16 -5.03 2.78
N ASP A 594 -14.62 -5.49 1.66
CA ASP A 594 -15.15 -5.24 0.31
C ASP A 594 -16.57 -5.81 0.12
N HIS A 595 -16.89 -6.95 0.76
CA HIS A 595 -18.23 -7.54 0.73
C HIS A 595 -19.26 -6.77 1.57
N VAL A 596 -18.89 -6.37 2.79
CA VAL A 596 -19.83 -5.72 3.73
C VAL A 596 -20.00 -4.23 3.46
N TRP A 597 -18.92 -3.58 3.02
CA TRP A 597 -18.87 -2.16 2.71
C TRP A 597 -18.17 -1.97 1.36
N PRO A 598 -18.81 -2.34 0.24
CA PRO A 598 -18.20 -2.22 -1.08
C PRO A 598 -17.92 -0.76 -1.44
N PRO A 599 -17.05 -0.50 -2.43
CA PRO A 599 -16.70 0.85 -2.85
C PRO A 599 -17.89 1.77 -3.08
N SER A 600 -18.99 1.25 -3.65
CA SER A 600 -20.22 2.00 -3.92
C SER A 600 -20.90 2.54 -2.67
N SER A 601 -20.58 2.00 -1.50
CA SER A 601 -21.05 2.45 -0.19
C SER A 601 -20.35 3.72 0.30
N ALA A 602 -19.25 4.18 -0.33
CA ALA A 602 -18.49 5.37 0.10
C ALA A 602 -19.33 6.63 0.18
N GLN A 603 -20.37 6.72 -0.66
CA GLN A 603 -21.29 7.85 -0.70
C GLN A 603 -22.02 8.04 0.65
N THR A 604 -21.99 7.03 1.53
CA THR A 604 -22.63 7.04 2.87
C THR A 604 -21.68 7.33 4.04
N GLY A 605 -20.39 7.58 3.80
CA GLY A 605 -19.39 7.85 4.85
C GLY A 605 -18.71 6.59 5.38
N LYS A 606 -18.13 6.65 6.59
CA LYS A 606 -17.35 5.55 7.19
C LYS A 606 -18.20 4.30 7.48
N PRO A 607 -17.62 3.08 7.47
CA PRO A 607 -18.35 1.88 7.87
C PRO A 607 -18.86 2.01 9.30
N THR A 608 -20.13 1.66 9.49
CA THR A 608 -20.77 1.67 10.81
C THR A 608 -20.18 0.59 11.71
N LYS A 609 -20.38 0.72 13.03
CA LYS A 609 -19.99 -0.30 14.02
C LYS A 609 -20.57 -1.68 13.71
N ALA A 610 -21.80 -1.75 13.21
CA ALA A 610 -22.44 -3.01 12.82
C ALA A 610 -21.78 -3.63 11.58
N GLN A 611 -21.45 -2.81 10.59
CA GLN A 611 -20.70 -3.27 9.42
C GLN A 611 -19.30 -3.76 9.83
N LEU A 612 -18.57 -3.03 10.68
CA LEU A 612 -17.26 -3.49 11.15
C LEU A 612 -17.32 -4.80 11.94
N ALA A 613 -18.36 -4.99 12.77
CA ALA A 613 -18.58 -6.25 13.45
C ALA A 613 -18.76 -7.41 12.45
N GLN A 614 -19.57 -7.20 11.42
CA GLN A 614 -19.80 -8.19 10.35
C GLN A 614 -18.53 -8.46 9.53
N VAL A 615 -17.71 -7.43 9.26
CA VAL A 615 -16.41 -7.59 8.60
C VAL A 615 -15.50 -8.52 9.41
N PHE A 616 -15.39 -8.29 10.71
CA PHE A 616 -14.54 -9.12 11.57
C PHE A 616 -15.09 -10.53 11.78
N GLU A 617 -16.42 -10.68 11.86
CA GLU A 617 -17.07 -11.98 11.92
C GLU A 617 -16.77 -12.81 10.65
N LEU A 618 -16.91 -12.22 9.46
CA LEU A 618 -16.57 -12.87 8.20
C LEU A 618 -15.09 -13.22 8.09
N TYR A 619 -14.21 -12.32 8.52
CA TYR A 619 -12.78 -12.55 8.55
C TYR A 619 -12.44 -13.78 9.42
N GLU A 620 -12.95 -13.82 10.65
CA GLU A 620 -12.73 -14.94 11.58
C GLU A 620 -13.36 -16.23 11.07
N ALA A 621 -14.59 -16.19 10.57
CA ALA A 621 -15.29 -17.33 9.98
C ALA A 621 -14.52 -17.94 8.80
N THR A 622 -13.83 -17.11 8.02
CA THR A 622 -13.03 -17.53 6.88
C THR A 622 -11.73 -18.22 7.32
N ARG A 623 -11.07 -17.69 8.38
CA ARG A 623 -9.68 -18.04 8.70
C ARG A 623 -9.51 -18.96 9.90
N LYS A 624 -10.25 -18.71 10.99
CA LYS A 624 -10.08 -19.47 12.26
C LYS A 624 -10.22 -20.97 12.10
N PRO A 625 -11.22 -21.53 11.38
CA PRO A 625 -11.36 -22.98 11.28
C PRO A 625 -10.12 -23.68 10.72
N HIS A 626 -9.47 -23.05 9.73
CA HIS A 626 -8.24 -23.55 9.13
C HIS A 626 -7.05 -23.48 10.10
N LEU A 627 -6.91 -22.35 10.81
CA LEU A 627 -5.79 -22.13 11.73
C LEU A 627 -5.93 -22.84 13.07
N ASP A 628 -7.13 -23.03 13.58
CA ASP A 628 -7.38 -23.79 14.81
C ASP A 628 -7.04 -25.27 14.60
N LYS A 629 -7.40 -25.82 13.43
CA LYS A 629 -6.96 -27.17 13.03
C LYS A 629 -5.44 -27.28 13.02
N LEU A 630 -4.76 -26.27 12.48
CA LEU A 630 -3.30 -26.24 12.42
C LEU A 630 -2.66 -26.09 13.79
N LEU A 631 -3.18 -25.21 14.64
CA LEU A 631 -2.73 -25.02 16.02
C LEU A 631 -2.92 -26.29 16.84
N GLY A 632 -4.04 -27.01 16.69
CA GLY A 632 -4.26 -28.29 17.35
C GLY A 632 -3.19 -29.34 17.00
N ILE A 633 -2.73 -29.37 15.74
CA ILE A 633 -1.62 -30.24 15.31
C ILE A 633 -0.29 -29.79 15.95
N VAL A 634 -0.02 -28.48 15.96
CA VAL A 634 1.19 -27.92 16.58
C VAL A 634 1.23 -28.23 18.07
N HIS A 635 0.15 -27.99 18.81
CA HIS A 635 0.07 -28.27 20.24
C HIS A 635 0.19 -29.76 20.55
N LYS A 636 -0.37 -30.63 19.72
CA LYS A 636 -0.19 -32.10 19.84
C LYS A 636 1.26 -32.52 19.63
N ASN A 637 1.97 -31.91 18.68
CA ASN A 637 3.39 -32.18 18.46
C ASN A 637 4.25 -31.72 19.65
N ILE A 638 3.95 -30.54 20.20
CA ILE A 638 4.65 -29.99 21.38
C ILE A 638 4.42 -30.86 22.61
N SER A 639 3.19 -31.33 22.85
CA SER A 639 2.90 -32.18 24.02
C SER A 639 3.56 -33.56 23.93
N GLY A 640 3.77 -34.09 22.72
CA GLY A 640 4.49 -35.32 22.45
C GLY A 640 6.02 -35.19 22.40
N GLN A 641 6.58 -34.01 22.61
CA GLN A 641 8.00 -33.72 22.33
C GLN A 641 8.97 -34.60 23.12
N LYS A 642 8.70 -34.84 24.41
CA LYS A 642 9.54 -35.73 25.24
C LYS A 642 9.56 -37.16 24.71
N SER A 643 8.38 -37.71 24.40
CA SER A 643 8.27 -39.04 23.79
C SER A 643 8.97 -39.13 22.44
N ASN A 644 8.97 -38.05 21.65
CA ASN A 644 9.71 -37.99 20.38
C ASN A 644 11.23 -38.04 20.60
N ILE A 645 11.73 -37.31 21.61
CA ILE A 645 13.16 -37.32 22.00
C ILE A 645 13.55 -38.72 22.49
N ASP A 646 12.75 -39.33 23.38
CA ASP A 646 13.02 -40.66 23.89
C ASP A 646 13.03 -41.70 22.76
N ARG A 647 12.04 -41.65 21.85
CA ARG A 647 11.95 -42.54 20.68
C ARG A 647 13.18 -42.42 19.79
N ALA A 648 13.68 -41.21 19.55
CA ALA A 648 14.80 -40.95 18.66
C ALA A 648 16.06 -41.75 19.03
N THR A 649 16.26 -42.06 20.31
CA THR A 649 17.41 -42.84 20.79
C THR A 649 17.31 -44.34 20.49
N THR A 650 16.13 -44.83 20.10
CA THR A 650 15.83 -46.27 19.93
C THR A 650 15.25 -46.63 18.55
N GLU A 651 14.91 -45.64 17.73
CA GLU A 651 14.28 -45.82 16.42
C GLU A 651 15.26 -46.46 15.42
N THR A 652 14.83 -47.51 14.70
CA THR A 652 15.62 -48.10 13.61
C THR A 652 15.46 -47.32 12.30
N ASP A 653 16.37 -47.48 11.34
CA ASP A 653 16.28 -46.83 10.02
C ASP A 653 14.96 -47.18 9.29
N GLU A 654 14.49 -48.43 9.39
CA GLU A 654 13.20 -48.84 8.81
C GLU A 654 12.02 -48.10 9.46
N GLN A 655 12.07 -47.90 10.78
CA GLN A 655 11.05 -47.14 11.51
C GLN A 655 11.11 -45.65 11.17
N LEU A 656 12.30 -45.07 11.00
CA LEU A 656 12.49 -43.70 10.54
C LEU A 656 11.88 -43.49 9.15
N ILE A 657 12.21 -44.37 8.19
CA ILE A 657 11.67 -44.31 6.82
C ILE A 657 10.14 -44.40 6.85
N ARG A 658 9.61 -45.32 7.65
CA ARG A 658 8.16 -45.47 7.84
C ARG A 658 7.53 -44.22 8.44
N ARG A 659 8.12 -43.64 9.49
CA ARG A 659 7.67 -42.39 10.12
C ARG A 659 7.61 -41.23 9.12
N VAL A 660 8.61 -41.11 8.25
CA VAL A 660 8.64 -40.07 7.22
C VAL A 660 7.53 -40.31 6.19
N LYS A 661 7.32 -41.54 5.72
CA LYS A 661 6.26 -41.87 4.74
C LYS A 661 4.84 -41.75 5.30
N GLU A 662 4.66 -42.03 6.59
CA GLU A 662 3.37 -41.91 7.28
C GLU A 662 3.11 -40.50 7.84
N ARG A 663 4.00 -39.53 7.55
CA ARG A 663 3.82 -38.14 8.01
C ARG A 663 2.53 -37.55 7.46
N MET A 664 1.98 -36.58 8.18
CA MET A 664 0.85 -35.79 7.67
C MET A 664 1.27 -35.05 6.40
N ASN A 665 0.47 -35.20 5.33
CA ASN A 665 0.63 -34.40 4.12
C ASN A 665 0.33 -32.92 4.42
N PRO A 666 1.28 -31.99 4.23
CA PRO A 666 1.07 -30.57 4.51
C PRO A 666 0.27 -29.83 3.42
N SER A 667 -0.10 -30.49 2.31
CA SER A 667 -0.75 -29.84 1.15
C SER A 667 -2.04 -29.11 1.49
N TRP A 668 -2.85 -29.62 2.44
CA TRP A 668 -4.07 -28.93 2.86
C TRP A 668 -3.81 -27.55 3.48
N ILE A 669 -2.60 -27.30 3.98
CA ILE A 669 -2.15 -26.00 4.52
C ILE A 669 -1.71 -25.10 3.37
N SER A 670 -0.83 -25.60 2.49
CA SER A 670 -0.21 -24.82 1.42
C SER A 670 -1.11 -24.61 0.20
N GLU A 671 -2.12 -25.46 0.01
CA GLU A 671 -3.09 -25.38 -1.09
C GLU A 671 -4.43 -24.78 -0.65
N HIS A 672 -4.53 -24.30 0.59
CA HIS A 672 -5.74 -23.66 1.09
C HIS A 672 -6.24 -22.57 0.13
N ASP A 673 -7.52 -22.64 -0.20
CA ASP A 673 -8.19 -21.62 -1.00
C ASP A 673 -8.97 -20.68 -0.09
N VAL A 674 -8.36 -19.54 0.19
CA VAL A 674 -8.95 -18.49 1.04
C VAL A 674 -10.19 -17.87 0.39
N VAL A 675 -10.29 -17.86 -0.95
CA VAL A 675 -11.47 -17.32 -1.65
C VAL A 675 -12.65 -18.24 -1.47
N ALA A 676 -12.45 -19.53 -1.75
CA ALA A 676 -13.50 -20.52 -1.55
C ALA A 676 -13.89 -20.64 -0.05
N ALA A 677 -12.93 -20.43 0.86
CA ALA A 677 -13.22 -20.38 2.30
C ALA A 677 -14.08 -19.17 2.67
N PHE A 678 -13.80 -18.01 2.07
CA PHE A 678 -14.58 -16.78 2.25
C PHE A 678 -16.01 -16.95 1.72
N GLU A 679 -16.18 -17.48 0.51
CA GLU A 679 -17.50 -17.72 -0.10
C GLU A 679 -18.37 -18.63 0.78
N ARG A 680 -17.79 -19.73 1.29
CA ARG A 680 -18.50 -20.61 2.25
C ARG A 680 -18.85 -19.91 3.56
N ALA A 681 -18.00 -19.00 4.04
CA ALA A 681 -18.27 -18.23 5.26
C ALA A 681 -19.45 -17.27 5.05
N VAL A 682 -19.51 -16.59 3.89
CA VAL A 682 -20.62 -15.74 3.48
C VAL A 682 -21.93 -16.54 3.40
N GLU A 683 -21.93 -17.64 2.63
CA GLU A 683 -23.12 -18.49 2.46
C GLU A 683 -23.68 -18.97 3.80
N ARG A 684 -22.80 -19.36 4.72
CA ARG A 684 -23.19 -19.83 6.05
C ARG A 684 -23.82 -18.71 6.89
N ILE A 685 -23.14 -17.56 7.01
CA ILE A 685 -23.61 -16.46 7.87
C ILE A 685 -24.90 -15.85 7.32
N GLU A 686 -24.99 -15.62 6.01
CA GLU A 686 -26.21 -15.10 5.38
C GLU A 686 -27.35 -16.14 5.41
N GLY A 687 -27.03 -17.43 5.40
CA GLY A 687 -27.98 -18.52 5.59
C GLY A 687 -28.58 -18.53 7.00
N GLU A 688 -27.75 -18.43 8.04
CA GLU A 688 -28.15 -18.36 9.45
C GLU A 688 -29.05 -17.12 9.73
N GLN A 689 -28.75 -15.98 9.10
CA GLN A 689 -29.56 -14.76 9.21
C GLN A 689 -30.95 -14.92 8.56
N LYS A 690 -31.08 -15.72 7.50
CA LYS A 690 -32.36 -15.98 6.81
C LYS A 690 -33.24 -16.99 7.55
N THR A 691 -32.66 -17.91 8.31
CA THR A 691 -33.40 -18.92 9.08
C THR A 691 -33.86 -18.43 10.46
N GLY A 692 -33.42 -17.23 10.90
CA GLY A 692 -33.84 -16.63 12.16
C GLY A 692 -33.21 -17.28 13.40
N GLU A 693 -32.10 -18.01 13.24
CA GLU A 693 -31.29 -18.45 14.38
C GLU A 693 -30.52 -17.22 14.90
N GLU A 694 -30.75 -16.85 16.17
CA GLU A 694 -30.08 -15.68 16.78
C GLU A 694 -28.55 -15.82 16.67
N PRO A 695 -27.83 -14.77 16.23
CA PRO A 695 -26.38 -14.77 16.30
C PRO A 695 -25.97 -14.87 17.77
N ARG A 696 -25.06 -15.81 18.09
CA ARG A 696 -24.52 -15.96 19.45
C ARG A 696 -23.89 -14.63 19.88
N ALA A 697 -24.57 -13.90 20.76
CA ALA A 697 -24.03 -12.74 21.42
C ALA A 697 -22.68 -13.11 22.08
N ARG A 698 -21.58 -12.52 21.59
CA ARG A 698 -20.27 -12.62 22.24
C ARG A 698 -20.03 -11.33 23.02
N LEU A 699 -19.76 -11.50 24.32
CA LEU A 699 -19.48 -10.47 25.32
C LEU A 699 -18.19 -9.69 25.05
#